data_AF-A0A1F2WJV3-F1
#
_entry.id   AF-A0A1F2WJV3-F1
#
_cell.length_a   1.000
_cell.length_b   1.000
_cell.length_c   1.000
_cell.angle_alpha   90.00
_cell.angle_beta   90.00
_cell.angle_gamma   90.00
#
_symmetry.space_group_name_H-M   'P 1'
#
loop_
_entity.id
_entity.type
_entity.pdbx_description
1 polymer ?
#
loop_
_entity_poly.entity_id
_entity_poly.type
_entity_poly.pdbx_seq_one_letter_code
_entity_poly.pdbx_strand_id
1 'polypeptide(L)'
;MDTRGLIPSKHRAFFLFILMVALVSMLFSSSPVIYAEGDAESRPAEGAINGDEEHFLGLKPTLSAGASSQQIFISRFFMPPLAASTDLSSELPPVGNQGGQGSCVAWATSYYYKSWLESKEHTGWSLSNPYYQFSPSFVYNQINGGVDGGSYFEDAFSLMENDGDTDIAQMPYSQNDYLTQPSAATSQAAEPYRIAGNWGYFWIRSIMGPYSSPNNIDSIKTWLNNGNILVMGIPIYYDFPSFAGNPANPYYDYNGTSGFAGGHGVCIAGYDDNANPSGVDADHRGGFKMVNSWGSNWNGTSHGYVYLSYDFVKRYVWEAWSMNDLSPDSPGITSLSTSSGNIGSTIHVYGNNFGTYRRSAGVAFNGTNAGSFSFTNENITVTVPAGASSGPLVVYDWEGTTSNAVQFNIGGGAASFSVDASVSGGHGAVVESHQEVNAGGTASIHINPDSGYHISSISDNGAAVAIANPYILSNVQENHNIIIAFVQDSQDIRSTFYFAEGCTRWGFEEWLSVLNTGASPATAYITYIFTNGTTMSQEVPLAASSRTSLKVNDVVGPDKDVSVKITSDGEIVAERPMYFNYNGIWSGGHDVIGATTPLTAFYFAEGCTRPGFDQWLCLMNPGDNATTAHITYMFTDGTVQRQDVTIGATTRSTIKVNNVVGRDRDVSVKITSDAPIIAERPIYFNYMGRYTGGHDVIGAASPEYSFYFAEGYTGEGFDEWLCLMNPGNTPATARITYLFTDGRSAFQDIAIGSTSRATISVNGAIGPDKDVSVKIESDQPIVAERPIYFNYMGMWTGGHDVIGANSPASSFYFAEGYTGSNFDEWLCLMNPGDSPTEAHITYIYADGYIWTHDISIAASSRATVYVNEEAGWYEGVSVKITSDSPILAERPMYFNYGWKWTGGHDVIGYTP
;
A
#
# COMPACT_ATOMS: atom_id res chain seq x y z
N MET A 1 59.69 31.05 -39.49
CA MET A 1 59.71 30.03 -38.43
C MET A 1 58.91 30.64 -37.29
N ASP A 2 57.67 30.26 -36.99
CA ASP A 2 57.02 28.97 -37.18
C ASP A 2 55.49 29.14 -37.31
N THR A 3 54.84 28.09 -37.77
CA THR A 3 53.53 28.03 -38.46
C THR A 3 52.27 27.99 -37.57
N ARG A 4 51.16 28.51 -38.16
CA ARG A 4 49.73 28.06 -38.17
C ARG A 4 49.39 26.81 -37.30
N GLY A 5 48.25 26.64 -36.61
CA GLY A 5 46.98 27.35 -36.47
C GLY A 5 45.92 26.42 -35.82
N LEU A 6 44.90 27.03 -35.20
CA LEU A 6 43.47 26.63 -35.03
C LEU A 6 43.04 25.26 -34.40
N ILE A 7 42.49 25.33 -33.17
CA ILE A 7 41.13 24.94 -32.62
C ILE A 7 40.34 23.76 -33.30
N PRO A 8 39.33 23.09 -32.65
CA PRO A 8 39.25 22.19 -31.47
C PRO A 8 38.57 20.82 -31.79
N SER A 9 38.44 19.92 -30.80
CA SER A 9 37.16 19.30 -30.34
C SER A 9 37.33 17.90 -29.77
N LYS A 10 36.58 17.69 -28.67
CA LYS A 10 35.85 16.49 -28.25
C LYS A 10 36.28 15.15 -28.88
N HIS A 11 36.78 14.27 -28.01
CA HIS A 11 36.47 12.83 -27.89
C HIS A 11 37.70 12.07 -27.41
N ARG A 12 37.81 11.89 -26.10
CA ARG A 12 38.52 10.78 -25.45
C ARG A 12 38.17 10.77 -23.95
N ALA A 13 36.89 10.54 -23.67
CA ALA A 13 36.38 10.28 -22.33
C ALA A 13 35.14 9.37 -22.41
N PHE A 14 35.21 8.29 -23.19
CA PHE A 14 34.14 7.29 -23.28
C PHE A 14 34.63 5.84 -23.28
N PHE A 15 35.89 5.59 -22.93
CA PHE A 15 36.43 4.22 -22.88
C PHE A 15 37.17 3.87 -21.59
N LEU A 16 36.91 4.63 -20.52
CA LEU A 16 37.48 4.38 -19.19
C LEU A 16 36.45 4.49 -18.05
N PHE A 17 35.16 4.26 -18.34
CA PHE A 17 34.08 4.30 -17.33
C PHE A 17 33.45 2.93 -17.03
N ILE A 18 33.81 1.86 -17.78
CA ILE A 18 33.22 0.52 -17.58
C ILE A 18 34.09 -0.39 -16.68
N LEU A 19 35.31 0.03 -16.31
CA LEU A 19 36.20 -0.78 -15.46
C LEU A 19 36.37 -0.25 -14.01
N MET A 20 35.59 0.76 -13.61
CA MET A 20 35.70 1.38 -12.27
C MET A 20 34.42 1.23 -11.43
N VAL A 21 33.44 0.45 -11.90
CA VAL A 21 32.21 0.10 -11.16
C VAL A 21 32.34 -1.26 -10.43
N ALA A 22 33.42 -2.01 -10.65
CA ALA A 22 33.64 -3.33 -10.04
C ALA A 22 34.63 -3.34 -8.85
N LEU A 23 35.01 -2.18 -8.29
CA LEU A 23 36.04 -2.13 -7.23
C LEU A 23 35.81 -1.08 -6.13
N VAL A 24 34.56 -0.60 -5.96
CA VAL A 24 34.16 0.30 -4.85
C VAL A 24 32.99 -0.28 -4.03
N SER A 25 32.65 -1.55 -4.21
CA SER A 25 31.71 -2.31 -3.37
C SER A 25 32.39 -3.18 -2.30
N MET A 26 33.72 -3.10 -2.18
CA MET A 26 34.48 -3.68 -1.08
C MET A 26 35.34 -2.58 -0.45
N LEU A 27 34.76 -1.82 0.50
CA LEU A 27 35.44 -1.07 1.58
C LEU A 27 34.41 -0.17 2.31
N PHE A 28 33.41 -0.79 2.95
CA PHE A 28 32.70 -0.19 4.09
C PHE A 28 32.56 -1.23 5.18
N SER A 29 33.71 -1.61 5.76
CA SER A 29 33.74 -2.22 7.09
C SER A 29 33.97 -1.12 8.14
N SER A 30 33.09 -1.13 9.14
CA SER A 30 33.23 -0.55 10.48
C SER A 30 33.54 0.95 10.58
N SER A 31 32.50 1.74 10.88
CA SER A 31 32.62 2.88 11.79
C SER A 31 31.57 2.69 12.90
N PRO A 32 31.97 2.75 14.18
CA PRO A 32 31.08 2.47 15.29
C PRO A 32 30.13 3.66 15.49
N VAL A 33 28.83 3.40 15.46
CA VAL A 33 27.84 4.32 16.01
C VAL A 33 27.98 4.24 17.53
N ILE A 34 28.42 5.35 18.13
CA ILE A 34 28.40 5.53 19.60
C ILE A 34 26.94 5.76 19.98
N TYR A 35 26.28 4.71 20.47
CA TYR A 35 25.03 4.85 21.20
C TYR A 35 25.35 5.19 22.65
N ALA A 36 24.62 6.16 23.22
CA ALA A 36 24.72 6.53 24.61
C ALA A 36 24.43 5.32 25.50
N GLU A 37 25.30 5.07 26.47
CA GLU A 37 25.15 4.03 27.49
C GLU A 37 23.93 4.33 28.36
N GLY A 38 22.91 3.47 28.23
CA GLY A 38 21.73 3.41 29.09
C GLY A 38 20.97 2.12 28.77
N ASP A 39 21.08 1.16 29.69
CA ASP A 39 20.39 -0.15 29.73
C ASP A 39 20.89 -1.24 28.76
N ALA A 40 22.04 -1.80 29.14
CA ALA A 40 22.49 -3.11 28.69
C ALA A 40 21.60 -4.22 29.29
N GLU A 41 20.58 -4.66 28.55
CA GLU A 41 20.25 -6.09 28.52
C GLU A 41 20.99 -6.71 27.33
N SER A 42 22.01 -7.48 27.68
CA SER A 42 22.96 -8.13 26.81
C SER A 42 22.28 -9.08 25.81
N ARG A 43 22.62 -8.91 24.52
CA ARG A 43 22.59 -9.96 23.49
C ARG A 43 22.99 -11.32 24.10
N PRO A 44 22.19 -12.39 24.00
CA PRO A 44 22.78 -13.71 24.11
C PRO A 44 23.78 -13.86 22.95
N ALA A 45 24.95 -14.44 23.21
CA ALA A 45 25.90 -14.82 22.17
C ALA A 45 25.15 -15.59 21.06
N GLU A 46 25.58 -15.50 19.79
CA GLU A 46 25.09 -16.30 18.66
C GLU A 46 24.62 -17.69 19.15
N GLY A 47 23.31 -17.85 19.33
CA GLY A 47 22.75 -18.68 20.42
C GLY A 47 22.82 -20.17 20.18
N ALA A 48 23.69 -20.85 20.95
CA ALA A 48 23.74 -22.29 21.23
C ALA A 48 23.00 -23.21 20.23
N ILE A 49 23.66 -23.57 19.12
CA ILE A 49 23.20 -24.62 18.20
C ILE A 49 22.92 -25.94 18.95
N ASN A 50 23.69 -26.20 20.01
CA ASN A 50 23.72 -27.48 20.69
C ASN A 50 22.54 -27.74 21.64
N GLY A 51 21.64 -26.79 21.91
CA GLY A 51 20.47 -27.00 22.78
C GLY A 51 20.78 -27.80 24.06
N ASP A 52 20.15 -28.96 24.23
CA ASP A 52 20.57 -30.01 25.17
C ASP A 52 21.19 -31.22 24.43
N GLU A 53 21.68 -32.25 25.15
CA GLU A 53 22.35 -33.42 24.54
C GLU A 53 21.48 -34.19 23.52
N GLU A 54 20.15 -34.01 23.51
CA GLU A 54 19.18 -34.73 22.67
C GLU A 54 18.39 -33.81 21.71
N HIS A 55 18.27 -32.51 22.00
CA HIS A 55 17.37 -31.56 21.35
C HIS A 55 18.14 -30.33 20.85
N PHE A 56 18.55 -30.37 19.59
CA PHE A 56 19.32 -29.30 18.97
C PHE A 56 18.42 -28.16 18.47
N LEU A 57 19.01 -26.97 18.45
CA LEU A 57 18.36 -25.70 18.08
C LEU A 57 18.89 -25.25 16.72
N GLY A 58 18.94 -23.95 16.43
CA GLY A 58 19.64 -23.45 15.24
C GLY A 58 18.96 -22.32 14.48
N LEU A 59 17.89 -21.74 15.02
CA LEU A 59 17.32 -20.52 14.47
C LEU A 59 18.23 -19.34 14.83
N LYS A 60 18.57 -18.55 13.82
CA LYS A 60 19.10 -17.20 14.01
C LYS A 60 17.93 -16.21 13.83
N PRO A 61 17.60 -15.40 14.86
CA PRO A 61 16.44 -14.52 14.80
C PRO A 61 16.70 -13.31 13.89
N THR A 62 15.72 -12.97 13.05
CA THR A 62 15.76 -11.77 12.21
C THR A 62 15.61 -10.49 13.06
N LEU A 63 16.52 -9.53 12.92
CA LEU A 63 16.51 -8.28 13.71
C LEU A 63 15.75 -7.13 13.03
N SER A 64 15.65 -7.15 11.71
CA SER A 64 14.96 -6.17 10.88
C SER A 64 14.63 -6.78 9.52
N ALA A 65 13.44 -6.50 8.97
CA ALA A 65 13.03 -6.97 7.65
C ALA A 65 14.03 -6.52 6.55
N GLY A 66 14.45 -7.46 5.70
CA GLY A 66 15.18 -7.15 4.47
C GLY A 66 14.32 -6.45 3.42
N ALA A 67 14.95 -5.90 2.37
CA ALA A 67 14.24 -5.19 1.29
C ALA A 67 13.30 -6.09 0.44
N SER A 68 13.44 -7.41 0.55
CA SER A 68 12.65 -8.40 -0.18
C SER A 68 11.45 -8.96 0.61
N SER A 69 11.37 -8.73 1.93
CA SER A 69 10.30 -9.27 2.76
C SER A 69 9.13 -8.30 2.91
N GLN A 70 7.90 -8.82 2.75
CA GLN A 70 6.67 -8.04 2.90
C GLN A 70 5.98 -8.34 4.23
N GLN A 71 5.46 -7.31 4.91
CA GLN A 71 4.61 -7.53 6.07
C GLN A 71 3.24 -8.05 5.62
N ILE A 72 2.83 -9.19 6.17
CA ILE A 72 1.53 -9.81 5.93
C ILE A 72 0.51 -9.12 6.81
N PHE A 73 -0.40 -8.42 6.16
CA PHE A 73 -1.58 -7.84 6.78
C PHE A 73 -2.77 -8.76 6.52
N ILE A 74 -3.26 -9.43 7.57
CA ILE A 74 -4.58 -10.06 7.54
C ILE A 74 -5.53 -9.10 8.25
N SER A 75 -6.31 -8.39 7.45
CA SER A 75 -7.37 -7.50 7.92
C SER A 75 -8.22 -8.19 8.98
N ARG A 76 -8.41 -7.53 10.13
CA ARG A 76 -9.28 -8.01 11.22
C ARG A 76 -10.75 -8.12 10.81
N PHE A 77 -11.12 -7.53 9.69
CA PHE A 77 -12.50 -7.42 9.24
C PHE A 77 -12.89 -8.41 8.13
N PHE A 78 -11.90 -9.13 7.58
CA PHE A 78 -12.08 -10.34 6.75
C PHE A 78 -11.81 -11.63 7.54
N MET A 79 -12.03 -11.62 8.85
CA MET A 79 -12.06 -12.84 9.64
C MET A 79 -13.48 -13.43 9.54
N PRO A 80 -13.74 -14.50 8.76
CA PRO A 80 -14.94 -15.30 9.01
C PRO A 80 -14.96 -15.66 10.50
N PRO A 81 -16.15 -15.94 11.11
CA PRO A 81 -16.20 -16.36 12.50
C PRO A 81 -15.15 -17.44 12.74
N LEU A 82 -14.13 -17.12 13.54
CA LEU A 82 -13.02 -18.03 13.75
C LEU A 82 -13.60 -19.29 14.37
N ALA A 83 -13.26 -20.45 13.81
CA ALA A 83 -13.56 -21.70 14.49
C ALA A 83 -12.89 -21.67 15.87
N ALA A 84 -13.49 -22.31 16.87
CA ALA A 84 -12.87 -22.42 18.19
C ALA A 84 -11.54 -23.20 18.14
N SER A 85 -11.35 -24.02 17.08
CA SER A 85 -10.10 -24.67 16.79
C SER A 85 -9.95 -24.96 15.30
N THR A 86 -8.70 -25.04 14.84
CA THR A 86 -8.29 -25.51 13.51
C THR A 86 -7.11 -26.45 13.68
N ASP A 87 -7.10 -27.58 12.97
CA ASP A 87 -6.02 -28.57 13.05
C ASP A 87 -5.71 -29.16 11.67
N LEU A 88 -4.59 -28.72 11.09
CA LEU A 88 -4.04 -29.17 9.81
C LEU A 88 -2.92 -30.20 10.00
N SER A 89 -2.65 -30.67 11.22
CA SER A 89 -1.51 -31.56 11.49
C SER A 89 -1.58 -32.91 10.78
N SER A 90 -2.78 -33.38 10.40
CA SER A 90 -2.94 -34.60 9.60
C SER A 90 -2.49 -34.44 8.15
N GLU A 91 -2.33 -33.20 7.69
CA GLU A 91 -1.90 -32.85 6.34
C GLU A 91 -0.39 -32.68 6.23
N LEU A 92 0.34 -32.74 7.35
CA LEU A 92 1.79 -32.64 7.38
C LEU A 92 2.46 -34.00 7.12
N PRO A 93 3.72 -34.01 6.66
CA PRO A 93 4.52 -35.24 6.64
C PRO A 93 4.72 -35.80 8.07
N PRO A 94 5.12 -37.08 8.20
CA PRO A 94 5.46 -37.68 9.49
C PRO A 94 6.44 -36.81 10.29
N VAL A 95 6.35 -36.83 11.63
CA VAL A 95 7.22 -35.99 12.47
C VAL A 95 8.70 -36.28 12.19
N GLY A 96 9.39 -35.25 11.70
CA GLY A 96 10.80 -35.24 11.36
C GLY A 96 11.72 -35.22 12.57
N ASN A 97 13.00 -35.50 12.35
CA ASN A 97 14.02 -35.49 13.38
C ASN A 97 15.33 -34.89 12.85
N GLN A 98 15.64 -33.67 13.28
CA GLN A 98 16.88 -32.99 12.95
C GLN A 98 18.10 -33.62 13.63
N GLY A 99 17.89 -34.34 14.73
CA GLY A 99 18.96 -34.95 15.49
C GLY A 99 19.98 -33.93 15.97
N GLY A 100 21.26 -34.26 15.87
CA GLY A 100 22.38 -33.44 16.34
C GLY A 100 22.80 -32.25 15.47
N GLN A 101 21.93 -31.74 14.59
CA GLN A 101 22.27 -30.67 13.63
C GLN A 101 21.45 -29.40 13.88
N GLY A 102 22.04 -28.24 13.60
CA GLY A 102 21.42 -26.91 13.73
C GLY A 102 20.30 -26.56 12.74
N SER A 103 19.58 -27.54 12.19
CA SER A 103 18.79 -27.41 10.95
C SER A 103 17.29 -27.17 11.13
N CYS A 104 16.84 -26.74 12.31
CA CYS A 104 15.42 -26.54 12.62
C CYS A 104 14.66 -25.68 11.60
N VAL A 105 15.28 -24.60 11.08
CA VAL A 105 14.69 -23.75 10.04
C VAL A 105 14.39 -24.54 8.76
N ALA A 106 15.35 -25.34 8.27
CA ALA A 106 15.15 -26.13 7.05
C ALA A 106 14.12 -27.26 7.25
N TRP A 107 14.01 -27.83 8.45
CA TRP A 107 12.91 -28.74 8.77
C TRP A 107 11.56 -28.03 8.75
N ALA A 108 11.46 -26.83 9.34
CA ALA A 108 10.23 -26.04 9.38
C ALA A 108 9.79 -25.59 7.98
N THR A 109 10.70 -25.01 7.19
CA THR A 109 10.39 -24.42 5.88
C THR A 109 10.32 -25.45 4.76
N SER A 110 11.35 -26.29 4.60
CA SER A 110 11.39 -27.27 3.50
C SER A 110 10.56 -28.51 3.81
N TYR A 111 10.91 -29.26 4.86
CA TYR A 111 10.25 -30.54 5.11
C TYR A 111 8.78 -30.40 5.43
N TYR A 112 8.40 -29.52 6.36
CA TYR A 112 6.98 -29.33 6.68
C TYR A 112 6.26 -28.42 5.68
N TYR A 113 6.72 -27.18 5.53
CA TYR A 113 5.93 -26.17 4.83
C TYR A 113 5.93 -26.38 3.30
N LYS A 114 7.09 -26.56 2.66
CA LYS A 114 7.15 -26.80 1.21
C LYS A 114 6.46 -28.10 0.81
N SER A 115 6.68 -29.21 1.54
CA SER A 115 5.93 -30.45 1.26
C SER A 115 4.42 -30.30 1.40
N TRP A 116 3.96 -29.52 2.37
CA TRP A 116 2.54 -29.27 2.55
C TRP A 116 1.96 -28.43 1.40
N LEU A 117 2.63 -27.34 1.00
CA LEU A 117 2.22 -26.51 -0.15
C LEU A 117 2.03 -27.36 -1.40
N GLU A 118 3.03 -28.18 -1.70
CA GLU A 118 3.04 -29.03 -2.89
C GLU A 118 1.97 -30.12 -2.84
N SER A 119 1.67 -30.66 -1.66
CA SER A 119 0.55 -31.60 -1.50
C SER A 119 -0.83 -30.98 -1.78
N LYS A 120 -0.97 -29.65 -1.65
CA LYS A 120 -2.21 -28.94 -1.98
C LYS A 120 -2.41 -28.80 -3.48
N GLU A 121 -1.33 -28.67 -4.24
CA GLU A 121 -1.36 -28.64 -5.70
C GLU A 121 -1.53 -30.05 -6.26
N HIS A 122 -0.75 -30.99 -5.72
CA HIS A 122 -0.74 -32.38 -6.11
C HIS A 122 -1.59 -33.24 -5.19
N THR A 123 -2.91 -33.11 -5.29
CA THR A 123 -3.88 -33.79 -4.39
C THR A 123 -3.78 -35.33 -4.33
N GLY A 124 -3.00 -35.96 -5.22
CA GLY A 124 -2.69 -37.40 -5.19
C GLY A 124 -1.44 -37.77 -4.37
N TRP A 125 -0.67 -36.79 -3.90
CA TRP A 125 0.55 -37.03 -3.13
C TRP A 125 0.24 -37.49 -1.72
N SER A 126 0.93 -38.55 -1.30
CA SER A 126 0.92 -39.02 0.08
C SER A 126 2.20 -38.60 0.76
N LEU A 127 2.14 -37.66 1.70
CA LEU A 127 3.31 -37.16 2.43
C LEU A 127 3.96 -38.19 3.37
N SER A 128 3.47 -39.44 3.43
CA SER A 128 4.22 -40.56 4.01
C SER A 128 5.29 -41.15 3.07
N ASN A 129 5.24 -40.80 1.79
CA ASN A 129 6.19 -41.24 0.77
C ASN A 129 7.35 -40.23 0.69
N PRO A 130 8.61 -40.65 0.87
CA PRO A 130 9.76 -39.75 0.80
C PRO A 130 9.99 -39.11 -0.58
N TYR A 131 9.28 -39.56 -1.63
CA TYR A 131 9.29 -38.89 -2.93
C TYR A 131 8.44 -37.62 -3.01
N TYR A 132 7.61 -37.37 -1.99
CA TYR A 132 6.73 -36.21 -1.90
C TYR A 132 7.04 -35.38 -0.64
N GLN A 133 8.22 -35.58 -0.05
CA GLN A 133 8.72 -34.85 1.10
C GLN A 133 9.95 -34.06 0.68
N PHE A 134 9.97 -32.75 0.88
CA PHE A 134 11.10 -31.89 0.54
C PHE A 134 12.27 -32.03 1.52
N SER A 135 13.48 -31.73 1.05
CA SER A 135 14.73 -32.08 1.73
C SER A 135 15.27 -30.93 2.59
N PRO A 136 15.30 -31.08 3.93
CA PRO A 136 16.01 -30.13 4.78
C PRO A 136 17.49 -30.01 4.43
N SER A 137 18.11 -31.09 3.95
CA SER A 137 19.54 -31.06 3.58
C SER A 137 19.79 -30.25 2.32
N PHE A 138 18.85 -30.20 1.37
CA PHE A 138 19.00 -29.34 0.20
C PHE A 138 19.07 -27.87 0.63
N VAL A 139 18.14 -27.43 1.48
CA VAL A 139 18.12 -26.04 1.97
C VAL A 139 19.28 -25.76 2.93
N TYR A 140 19.44 -26.56 3.99
CA TYR A 140 20.39 -26.28 5.07
C TYR A 140 21.85 -26.34 4.61
N ASN A 141 22.23 -27.35 3.83
CA ASN A 141 23.64 -27.53 3.45
C ASN A 141 24.15 -26.39 2.56
N GLN A 142 23.26 -25.76 1.81
CA GLN A 142 23.59 -24.64 0.92
C GLN A 142 23.71 -23.32 1.69
N ILE A 143 22.81 -23.04 2.64
CA ILE A 143 22.83 -21.81 3.45
C ILE A 143 24.02 -21.77 4.39
N ASN A 144 24.35 -22.90 4.99
CA ASN A 144 25.21 -22.95 6.16
C ASN A 144 26.72 -22.91 5.84
N GLY A 145 27.08 -22.81 4.55
CA GLY A 145 28.46 -22.59 4.11
C GLY A 145 29.47 -23.66 4.57
N GLY A 146 28.99 -24.85 4.94
CA GLY A 146 29.80 -25.97 5.42
C GLY A 146 30.19 -25.95 6.90
N VAL A 147 29.56 -25.12 7.73
CA VAL A 147 29.74 -25.09 9.19
C VAL A 147 28.39 -25.29 9.83
N ASP A 148 28.21 -26.18 10.82
CA ASP A 148 26.90 -26.38 11.47
C ASP A 148 26.49 -25.21 12.38
N GLY A 149 26.10 -24.07 11.78
CA GLY A 149 25.96 -22.79 12.47
C GLY A 149 24.52 -22.31 12.70
N GLY A 150 23.50 -23.04 12.26
CA GLY A 150 22.12 -22.54 12.23
C GLY A 150 21.85 -21.53 11.09
N SER A 151 20.59 -21.19 10.86
CA SER A 151 20.15 -20.38 9.70
C SER A 151 19.01 -19.42 10.03
N TYR A 152 18.76 -18.45 9.14
CA TYR A 152 17.62 -17.51 9.20
C TYR A 152 16.48 -18.01 8.30
N PHE A 153 15.24 -17.65 8.61
CA PHE A 153 14.10 -17.93 7.71
C PHE A 153 14.26 -17.24 6.35
N GLU A 154 14.71 -15.98 6.33
CA GLU A 154 14.92 -15.21 5.09
C GLU A 154 15.92 -15.89 4.14
N ASP A 155 16.99 -16.50 4.66
CA ASP A 155 17.96 -17.25 3.84
C ASP A 155 17.31 -18.48 3.20
N ALA A 156 16.47 -19.20 3.95
CA ALA A 156 15.76 -20.37 3.46
C ALA A 156 14.72 -20.01 2.39
N PHE A 157 13.95 -18.94 2.61
CA PHE A 157 13.00 -18.46 1.60
C PHE A 157 13.72 -17.95 0.35
N SER A 158 14.78 -17.16 0.51
CA SER A 158 15.56 -16.65 -0.62
C SER A 158 16.17 -17.80 -1.43
N LEU A 159 16.66 -18.86 -0.78
CA LEU A 159 17.18 -20.03 -1.50
C LEU A 159 16.06 -20.75 -2.26
N MET A 160 14.92 -21.02 -1.62
CA MET A 160 13.81 -21.70 -2.28
C MET A 160 13.16 -20.84 -3.37
N GLU A 161 13.21 -19.51 -3.28
CA GLU A 161 12.74 -18.60 -4.33
C GLU A 161 13.65 -18.69 -5.56
N ASN A 162 14.97 -18.68 -5.37
CA ASN A 162 15.93 -18.67 -6.47
C ASN A 162 16.16 -20.06 -7.09
N ASP A 163 16.25 -21.08 -6.26
CA ASP A 163 16.75 -22.41 -6.63
C ASP A 163 15.69 -23.51 -6.45
N GLY A 164 14.62 -23.25 -5.70
CA GLY A 164 13.61 -24.25 -5.34
C GLY A 164 14.07 -25.23 -4.27
N ASP A 165 13.46 -26.41 -4.24
CA ASP A 165 13.88 -27.51 -3.38
C ASP A 165 13.63 -28.88 -4.04
N THR A 166 14.32 -29.93 -3.60
CA THR A 166 14.17 -31.30 -4.09
C THR A 166 13.59 -32.21 -3.00
N ASP A 167 13.04 -33.36 -3.39
CA ASP A 167 12.61 -34.33 -2.38
C ASP A 167 13.77 -35.00 -1.61
N ILE A 168 13.47 -35.43 -0.40
CA ILE A 168 14.37 -36.07 0.56
C ILE A 168 14.85 -37.44 0.08
N ALA A 169 14.20 -38.08 -0.89
CA ALA A 169 14.74 -39.30 -1.49
C ALA A 169 15.83 -39.00 -2.54
N GLN A 170 15.88 -37.80 -3.13
CA GLN A 170 17.01 -37.35 -3.97
C GLN A 170 18.20 -36.91 -3.12
N MET A 171 17.90 -36.20 -2.04
CA MET A 171 18.89 -35.67 -1.11
C MET A 171 18.51 -36.07 0.33
N PRO A 172 18.85 -37.29 0.75
CA PRO A 172 18.51 -37.80 2.08
C PRO A 172 19.10 -36.99 3.21
N TYR A 173 18.31 -36.78 4.25
CA TYR A 173 18.75 -36.11 5.46
C TYR A 173 19.70 -36.98 6.28
N SER A 174 20.77 -36.36 6.79
CA SER A 174 21.66 -36.95 7.78
C SER A 174 22.12 -35.86 8.74
N GLN A 175 21.90 -36.05 10.04
CA GLN A 175 22.35 -35.10 11.08
C GLN A 175 23.87 -34.86 11.07
N ASN A 176 24.65 -35.77 10.47
CA ASN A 176 26.11 -35.67 10.38
C ASN A 176 26.58 -35.08 9.03
N ASP A 177 25.67 -34.66 8.15
CA ASP A 177 25.99 -34.12 6.84
C ASP A 177 25.36 -32.74 6.64
N TYR A 178 26.22 -31.71 6.72
CA TYR A 178 25.93 -30.32 6.36
C TYR A 178 26.89 -29.82 5.27
N LEU A 179 27.58 -30.74 4.58
CA LEU A 179 28.64 -30.42 3.60
C LEU A 179 28.22 -30.78 2.17
N THR A 180 27.42 -31.82 1.99
CA THR A 180 27.02 -32.28 0.65
C THR A 180 26.18 -31.22 -0.04
N GLN A 181 26.71 -30.69 -1.15
CA GLN A 181 25.99 -29.77 -2.05
C GLN A 181 25.18 -30.55 -3.10
N PRO A 182 24.08 -29.99 -3.62
CA PRO A 182 23.30 -30.66 -4.65
C PRO A 182 24.10 -30.89 -5.93
N SER A 183 23.88 -32.03 -6.58
CA SER A 183 24.41 -32.26 -7.93
C SER A 183 23.71 -31.35 -8.95
N ALA A 184 24.26 -31.19 -10.16
CA ALA A 184 23.59 -30.45 -11.23
C ALA A 184 22.19 -31.01 -11.55
N ALA A 185 22.04 -32.34 -11.53
CA ALA A 185 20.75 -32.98 -11.72
C ALA A 185 19.78 -32.77 -10.54
N THR A 186 20.31 -32.61 -9.32
CA THR A 186 19.51 -32.29 -8.13
C THR A 186 19.05 -30.84 -8.16
N SER A 187 19.91 -29.92 -8.55
CA SER A 187 19.57 -28.49 -8.65
C SER A 187 18.50 -28.28 -9.72
N GLN A 188 18.64 -28.90 -10.89
CA GLN A 188 17.63 -28.83 -11.94
C GLN A 188 16.30 -29.51 -11.59
N ALA A 189 16.32 -30.50 -10.70
CA ALA A 189 15.10 -31.12 -10.18
C ALA A 189 14.35 -30.22 -9.19
N ALA A 190 15.05 -29.25 -8.59
CA ALA A 190 14.49 -28.30 -7.65
C ALA A 190 13.82 -27.09 -8.32
N GLU A 191 14.29 -26.71 -9.52
CA GLU A 191 13.82 -25.50 -10.23
C GLU A 191 12.29 -25.35 -10.42
N PRO A 192 11.50 -26.41 -10.67
CA PRO A 192 10.03 -26.28 -10.75
C PRO A 192 9.38 -25.95 -9.40
N TYR A 193 9.99 -26.40 -8.29
CA TYR A 193 9.47 -26.29 -6.94
C TYR A 193 9.98 -25.04 -6.22
N ARG A 194 10.02 -23.92 -6.94
CA ARG A 194 10.33 -22.62 -6.34
C ARG A 194 9.18 -22.14 -5.49
N ILE A 195 9.48 -21.26 -4.54
CA ILE A 195 8.44 -20.45 -3.90
C ILE A 195 8.29 -19.12 -4.65
N ALA A 196 7.13 -18.49 -4.56
CA ALA A 196 6.92 -17.16 -5.11
C ALA A 196 7.69 -16.11 -4.31
N GLY A 197 8.17 -15.04 -4.98
CA GLY A 197 8.87 -13.92 -4.35
C GLY A 197 8.00 -12.99 -3.50
N ASN A 198 6.83 -13.47 -3.04
CA ASN A 198 5.87 -12.75 -2.19
C ASN A 198 5.74 -13.39 -0.80
N TRP A 199 6.77 -14.11 -0.34
CA TRP A 199 6.87 -14.55 1.05
C TRP A 199 6.94 -13.33 2.00
N GLY A 200 6.42 -13.50 3.22
CA GLY A 200 6.23 -12.38 4.13
C GLY A 200 6.12 -12.76 5.60
N TYR A 201 6.04 -11.75 6.46
CA TYR A 201 6.02 -11.91 7.92
C TYR A 201 4.78 -11.30 8.55
N PHE A 202 4.23 -11.94 9.57
CA PHE A 202 3.20 -11.35 10.43
C PHE A 202 3.79 -10.33 11.39
N TRP A 203 4.97 -10.65 11.94
CA TRP A 203 5.76 -9.76 12.78
C TRP A 203 7.23 -10.19 12.78
N ILE A 204 8.12 -9.21 12.99
CA ILE A 204 9.54 -9.37 13.30
C ILE A 204 9.84 -8.40 14.45
N ARG A 205 10.57 -8.84 15.47
CA ARG A 205 10.87 -8.03 16.66
C ARG A 205 12.38 -7.80 16.79
N SER A 206 12.78 -6.55 16.99
CA SER A 206 14.18 -6.14 17.14
C SER A 206 14.73 -6.25 18.57
N ILE A 207 13.90 -6.62 19.55
CA ILE A 207 14.23 -6.74 20.98
C ILE A 207 13.76 -8.13 21.44
N MET A 208 14.44 -8.77 22.41
CA MET A 208 14.08 -10.09 22.96
C MET A 208 13.54 -9.94 24.39
N GLY A 209 12.36 -10.49 24.71
CA GLY A 209 11.76 -10.45 26.06
C GLY A 209 10.26 -10.14 26.05
N PRO A 210 9.58 -9.99 27.21
CA PRO A 210 8.16 -9.63 27.25
C PRO A 210 7.94 -8.25 26.62
N TYR A 211 7.18 -8.21 25.52
CA TYR A 211 6.99 -6.98 24.75
C TYR A 211 5.98 -6.01 25.36
N SER A 212 6.26 -4.71 25.25
CA SER A 212 5.31 -3.63 25.58
C SER A 212 4.11 -3.57 24.63
N SER A 213 4.21 -4.20 23.46
CA SER A 213 3.13 -4.36 22.49
C SER A 213 2.99 -5.83 22.08
N PRO A 214 1.87 -6.52 22.39
CA PRO A 214 1.70 -7.93 22.11
C PRO A 214 1.65 -8.23 20.60
N ASN A 215 2.06 -9.43 20.19
CA ASN A 215 1.89 -9.90 18.82
C ASN A 215 0.39 -10.06 18.47
N ASN A 216 0.03 -9.69 17.24
CA ASN A 216 -1.35 -9.80 16.75
C ASN A 216 -1.69 -11.24 16.36
N ILE A 217 -2.08 -12.05 17.34
CA ILE A 217 -2.38 -13.47 17.13
C ILE A 217 -3.66 -13.74 16.31
N ASP A 218 -4.58 -12.78 16.22
CA ASP A 218 -5.84 -12.96 15.50
C ASP A 218 -5.60 -13.12 13.99
N SER A 219 -4.60 -12.40 13.45
CA SER A 219 -4.17 -12.56 12.05
C SER A 219 -3.71 -14.00 11.80
N ILE A 220 -2.89 -14.56 12.68
CA ILE A 220 -2.44 -15.95 12.52
C ILE A 220 -3.59 -16.96 12.68
N LYS A 221 -4.51 -16.76 13.63
CA LYS A 221 -5.69 -17.63 13.75
C LYS A 221 -6.49 -17.64 12.45
N THR A 222 -6.67 -16.48 11.83
CA THR A 222 -7.37 -16.37 10.54
C THR A 222 -6.61 -17.05 9.41
N TRP A 223 -5.29 -16.88 9.35
CA TRP A 223 -4.44 -17.57 8.38
C TRP A 223 -4.63 -19.08 8.44
N LEU A 224 -4.56 -19.63 9.66
CA LEU A 224 -4.77 -21.05 9.95
C LEU A 224 -6.20 -21.49 9.59
N ASN A 225 -7.21 -20.71 9.99
CA ASN A 225 -8.62 -21.01 9.72
C ASN A 225 -8.96 -21.00 8.22
N ASN A 226 -8.19 -20.27 7.40
CA ASN A 226 -8.27 -20.30 5.95
C ASN A 226 -7.56 -21.51 5.32
N GLY A 227 -7.12 -22.46 6.14
CA GLY A 227 -6.48 -23.69 5.70
C GLY A 227 -5.02 -23.51 5.33
N ASN A 228 -4.33 -22.49 5.83
CA ASN A 228 -2.90 -22.30 5.62
C ASN A 228 -2.09 -22.69 6.85
N ILE A 229 -0.81 -23.02 6.67
CA ILE A 229 0.17 -23.15 7.77
C ILE A 229 1.18 -22.00 7.73
N LEU A 230 2.03 -21.90 8.75
CA LEU A 230 3.10 -20.90 8.82
C LEU A 230 4.27 -21.42 9.67
N VAL A 231 5.38 -20.69 9.69
CA VAL A 231 6.53 -21.00 10.55
C VAL A 231 6.80 -19.89 11.56
N MET A 232 7.26 -20.26 12.75
CA MET A 232 7.61 -19.31 13.82
C MET A 232 9.05 -19.50 14.26
N GLY A 233 9.68 -18.38 14.59
CA GLY A 233 10.95 -18.36 15.30
C GLY A 233 10.71 -18.13 16.80
N ILE A 234 10.88 -19.18 17.59
CA ILE A 234 10.53 -19.17 19.02
C ILE A 234 11.77 -19.21 19.93
N PRO A 235 11.72 -18.55 21.10
CA PRO A 235 12.67 -18.82 22.16
C PRO A 235 12.40 -20.19 22.80
N ILE A 236 13.46 -20.94 23.07
CA ILE A 236 13.43 -22.12 23.94
C ILE A 236 14.00 -21.74 25.30
N TYR A 237 13.30 -22.13 26.36
CA TYR A 237 13.71 -21.97 27.76
C TYR A 237 13.89 -23.35 28.40
N TYR A 238 14.61 -23.43 29.53
CA TYR A 238 14.85 -24.71 30.22
C TYR A 238 13.58 -25.34 30.85
N ASP A 239 12.44 -24.64 30.84
CA ASP A 239 11.14 -25.19 31.24
C ASP A 239 10.30 -25.69 30.04
N PHE A 240 10.89 -25.74 28.83
CA PHE A 240 10.22 -26.25 27.65
C PHE A 240 9.95 -27.76 27.78
N PRO A 241 8.83 -28.30 27.26
CA PRO A 241 8.46 -29.70 27.48
C PRO A 241 9.52 -30.69 26.98
N SER A 242 9.85 -31.67 27.81
CA SER A 242 10.87 -32.69 27.49
C SER A 242 12.25 -32.13 27.13
N PHE A 243 12.56 -30.88 27.47
CA PHE A 243 13.87 -30.26 27.24
C PHE A 243 14.68 -30.19 28.54
N ALA A 244 15.97 -30.51 28.49
CA ALA A 244 16.90 -30.52 29.61
C ALA A 244 16.40 -31.31 30.86
N GLY A 245 15.68 -32.42 30.62
CA GLY A 245 15.09 -33.26 31.67
C GLY A 245 13.77 -32.74 32.24
N ASN A 246 13.21 -31.64 31.72
CA ASN A 246 11.89 -31.16 32.08
C ASN A 246 10.80 -32.17 31.65
N PRO A 247 9.71 -32.37 32.42
CA PRO A 247 8.68 -33.34 32.07
C PRO A 247 7.99 -33.07 30.73
N ALA A 248 7.44 -34.12 30.12
CA ALA A 248 6.54 -33.97 28.97
C ALA A 248 5.28 -33.20 29.38
N ASN A 249 4.84 -32.29 28.51
CA ASN A 249 3.64 -31.49 28.72
C ASN A 249 3.03 -31.12 27.34
N PRO A 250 1.76 -31.46 27.08
CA PRO A 250 1.10 -31.13 25.80
C PRO A 250 0.83 -29.63 25.60
N TYR A 251 0.95 -28.80 26.66
CA TYR A 251 0.70 -27.36 26.62
C TYR A 251 1.87 -26.61 27.26
N TYR A 252 2.51 -25.72 26.50
CA TYR A 252 3.61 -24.90 26.98
C TYR A 252 3.15 -23.47 27.21
N ASP A 253 3.37 -23.02 28.44
CA ASP A 253 3.17 -21.65 28.88
C ASP A 253 4.37 -21.26 29.73
N TYR A 254 5.10 -20.24 29.29
CA TYR A 254 6.39 -19.89 29.89
C TYR A 254 6.20 -19.37 31.31
N ASN A 255 6.96 -19.90 32.26
CA ASN A 255 6.80 -19.55 33.68
C ASN A 255 7.33 -18.15 34.06
N GLY A 256 7.89 -17.40 33.10
CA GLY A 256 8.42 -16.05 33.30
C GLY A 256 9.80 -15.97 33.98
N THR A 257 10.38 -17.11 34.37
CA THR A 257 11.60 -17.17 35.20
C THR A 257 12.65 -18.15 34.71
N SER A 258 12.29 -19.12 33.87
CA SER A 258 13.23 -20.13 33.37
C SER A 258 14.28 -19.50 32.45
N GLY A 259 15.51 -20.00 32.52
CA GLY A 259 16.63 -19.49 31.74
C GLY A 259 16.45 -19.76 30.24
N PHE A 260 16.91 -18.81 29.43
CA PHE A 260 16.91 -18.93 27.97
C PHE A 260 17.97 -19.95 27.50
N ALA A 261 17.57 -20.86 26.62
CA ALA A 261 18.43 -21.93 26.09
C ALA A 261 18.89 -21.67 24.64
N GLY A 262 18.03 -21.08 23.79
CA GLY A 262 18.39 -20.73 22.41
C GLY A 262 17.17 -20.51 21.50
N GLY A 263 17.40 -20.33 20.20
CA GLY A 263 16.35 -20.09 19.22
C GLY A 263 16.00 -21.33 18.40
N HIS A 264 14.70 -21.54 18.15
CA HIS A 264 14.21 -22.70 17.41
C HIS A 264 13.19 -22.32 16.33
N GLY A 265 13.35 -22.89 15.12
CA GLY A 265 12.41 -22.72 14.01
C GLY A 265 11.40 -23.86 13.99
N VAL A 266 10.11 -23.53 13.98
CA VAL A 266 9.01 -24.51 14.09
C VAL A 266 7.90 -24.23 13.10
N CYS A 267 7.10 -25.25 12.77
CA CYS A 267 5.91 -25.12 11.94
C CYS A 267 4.64 -25.15 12.80
N ILE A 268 3.70 -24.25 12.50
CA ILE A 268 2.41 -24.12 13.19
C ILE A 268 1.31 -24.61 12.26
N ALA A 269 0.59 -25.65 12.71
CA ALA A 269 -0.40 -26.35 11.91
C ALA A 269 -1.84 -26.16 12.41
N GLY A 270 -2.05 -25.30 13.42
CA GLY A 270 -3.39 -25.11 13.95
C GLY A 270 -3.42 -24.28 15.22
N TYR A 271 -4.62 -24.15 15.78
CA TYR A 271 -4.86 -23.53 17.07
C TYR A 271 -6.09 -24.14 17.74
N ASP A 272 -6.17 -24.02 19.06
CA ASP A 272 -7.35 -24.39 19.84
C ASP A 272 -7.52 -23.36 20.97
N ASP A 273 -8.65 -22.64 20.96
CA ASP A 273 -9.01 -21.63 21.97
C ASP A 273 -9.20 -22.22 23.38
N ASN A 274 -9.23 -23.56 23.49
CA ASN A 274 -9.41 -24.30 24.72
C ASN A 274 -8.36 -25.43 24.89
N ALA A 275 -7.17 -25.26 24.32
CA ALA A 275 -6.05 -26.20 24.46
C ALA A 275 -5.69 -26.51 25.93
N ASN A 276 -5.87 -25.55 26.84
CA ASN A 276 -5.74 -25.70 28.28
C ASN A 276 -7.02 -25.19 28.99
N PRO A 277 -8.03 -26.04 29.24
CA PRO A 277 -9.29 -25.60 29.84
C PRO A 277 -9.16 -24.99 31.25
N SER A 278 -8.02 -25.19 31.92
CA SER A 278 -7.75 -24.66 33.27
C SER A 278 -7.04 -23.31 33.27
N GLY A 279 -6.80 -22.71 32.09
CA GLY A 279 -6.17 -21.40 31.94
C GLY A 279 -6.95 -20.27 32.64
N VAL A 280 -6.23 -19.33 33.25
CA VAL A 280 -6.79 -18.26 34.08
C VAL A 280 -7.56 -17.20 33.28
N ASP A 281 -7.25 -17.04 31.99
CA ASP A 281 -7.94 -16.16 31.05
C ASP A 281 -7.90 -16.78 29.63
N ALA A 282 -8.36 -16.04 28.61
CA ALA A 282 -8.40 -16.55 27.25
C ALA A 282 -7.00 -16.86 26.68
N ASP A 283 -5.98 -16.09 27.06
CA ASP A 283 -4.63 -16.21 26.52
C ASP A 283 -3.86 -17.40 27.13
N HIS A 284 -4.20 -17.77 28.37
CA HIS A 284 -3.68 -18.96 29.06
C HIS A 284 -4.54 -20.22 28.86
N ARG A 285 -5.70 -20.09 28.19
CA ARG A 285 -6.54 -21.22 27.77
C ARG A 285 -6.25 -21.66 26.35
N GLY A 286 -6.09 -20.70 25.44
CA GLY A 286 -5.84 -20.97 24.04
C GLY A 286 -4.37 -21.31 23.76
N GLY A 287 -4.13 -21.97 22.64
CA GLY A 287 -2.77 -22.20 22.15
C GLY A 287 -2.68 -22.54 20.65
N PHE A 288 -1.49 -22.33 20.09
CA PHE A 288 -1.15 -22.71 18.72
C PHE A 288 -0.49 -24.10 18.68
N LYS A 289 -0.99 -24.98 17.80
CA LYS A 289 -0.49 -26.34 17.63
C LYS A 289 0.80 -26.33 16.82
N MET A 290 1.92 -26.59 17.49
CA MET A 290 3.26 -26.63 16.93
C MET A 290 3.68 -28.07 16.65
N VAL A 291 4.24 -28.33 15.46
CA VAL A 291 5.00 -29.56 15.19
C VAL A 291 6.49 -29.27 15.39
N ASN A 292 7.19 -30.18 16.05
CA ASN A 292 8.61 -30.06 16.32
C ASN A 292 9.44 -31.01 15.43
N SER A 293 10.73 -30.73 15.29
CA SER A 293 11.71 -31.51 14.51
C SER A 293 12.62 -32.37 15.39
N TRP A 294 12.15 -32.85 16.54
CA TRP A 294 12.90 -33.72 17.47
C TRP A 294 12.40 -35.18 17.49
N GLY A 295 11.65 -35.58 16.45
CA GLY A 295 11.13 -36.93 16.27
C GLY A 295 9.82 -37.21 16.99
N SER A 296 9.11 -38.24 16.52
CA SER A 296 7.77 -38.62 17.01
C SER A 296 7.73 -39.14 18.45
N ASN A 297 8.89 -39.43 19.06
CA ASN A 297 8.99 -39.86 20.45
C ASN A 297 9.08 -38.68 21.42
N TRP A 298 9.38 -37.48 20.93
CA TRP A 298 9.45 -36.27 21.76
C TRP A 298 8.06 -35.90 22.30
N ASN A 299 8.05 -35.36 23.52
CA ASN A 299 6.86 -34.93 24.28
C ASN A 299 5.83 -36.04 24.56
N GLY A 300 6.28 -37.29 24.69
CA GLY A 300 5.47 -38.41 25.17
C GLY A 300 4.22 -38.67 24.33
N THR A 301 3.03 -38.56 24.93
CA THR A 301 1.74 -38.82 24.28
C THR A 301 1.36 -37.78 23.22
N SER A 302 2.07 -36.67 23.16
CA SER A 302 1.86 -35.63 22.15
C SER A 302 2.55 -35.95 20.82
N HIS A 303 3.36 -37.02 20.76
CA HIS A 303 3.95 -37.58 19.55
C HIS A 303 4.64 -36.57 18.63
N GLY A 304 5.47 -35.67 19.17
CA GLY A 304 6.16 -34.64 18.39
C GLY A 304 5.50 -33.25 18.39
N TYR A 305 4.34 -33.09 19.04
CA TYR A 305 3.57 -31.85 19.06
C TYR A 305 3.52 -31.20 20.44
N VAL A 306 3.20 -29.91 20.47
CA VAL A 306 2.85 -29.14 21.68
C VAL A 306 1.93 -27.98 21.31
N TYR A 307 1.05 -27.55 22.21
CA TYR A 307 0.36 -26.27 22.10
C TYR A 307 1.17 -25.17 22.78
N LEU A 308 1.53 -24.12 22.05
CA LEU A 308 2.14 -22.90 22.61
C LEU A 308 1.02 -21.97 23.08
N SER A 309 1.03 -21.52 24.35
CA SER A 309 0.01 -20.61 24.86
C SER A 309 -0.08 -19.33 24.03
N TYR A 310 -1.28 -18.75 23.91
CA TYR A 310 -1.43 -17.47 23.26
C TYR A 310 -0.67 -16.36 23.98
N ASP A 311 -0.59 -16.42 25.31
CA ASP A 311 0.21 -15.49 26.10
C ASP A 311 1.70 -15.57 25.70
N PHE A 312 2.24 -16.80 25.59
CA PHE A 312 3.61 -17.02 25.16
C PHE A 312 3.88 -16.44 23.77
N VAL A 313 2.98 -16.74 22.81
CA VAL A 313 3.10 -16.23 21.44
C VAL A 313 2.97 -14.71 21.37
N LYS A 314 2.06 -14.11 22.15
CA LYS A 314 1.89 -12.65 22.23
C LYS A 314 3.15 -11.95 22.73
N ARG A 315 3.81 -12.52 23.74
CA ARG A 315 4.84 -11.82 24.52
C ARG A 315 6.27 -12.18 24.20
N TYR A 316 6.55 -13.36 23.66
CA TYR A 316 7.93 -13.87 23.60
C TYR A 316 8.37 -14.32 22.20
N VAL A 317 7.47 -14.72 21.31
CA VAL A 317 7.82 -15.19 19.96
C VAL A 317 8.35 -14.03 19.11
N TRP A 318 9.53 -14.23 18.50
CA TRP A 318 10.27 -13.16 17.81
C TRP A 318 9.75 -12.87 16.42
N GLU A 319 9.41 -13.93 15.68
CA GLU A 319 9.06 -13.82 14.28
C GLU A 319 8.07 -14.90 13.85
N ALA A 320 7.20 -14.56 12.91
CA ALA A 320 6.25 -15.47 12.30
C ALA A 320 6.15 -15.17 10.81
N TRP A 321 6.30 -16.20 9.98
CA TRP A 321 6.50 -16.08 8.54
C TRP A 321 5.59 -17.00 7.76
N SER A 322 5.22 -16.57 6.56
CA SER A 322 4.51 -17.36 5.58
C SER A 322 5.19 -17.27 4.21
N MET A 323 5.09 -18.34 3.44
CA MET A 323 5.54 -18.40 2.06
C MET A 323 4.43 -18.99 1.19
N ASN A 324 4.43 -18.62 -0.08
CA ASN A 324 3.51 -19.16 -1.08
C ASN A 324 4.29 -19.95 -2.12
N ASP A 325 3.64 -20.94 -2.70
CA ASP A 325 4.20 -21.69 -3.80
C ASP A 325 4.30 -20.87 -5.11
N LEU A 326 5.22 -21.24 -6.00
CA LEU A 326 5.26 -20.68 -7.35
C LEU A 326 4.43 -21.56 -8.30
N SER A 327 3.10 -21.45 -8.15
CA SER A 327 2.13 -22.24 -8.92
C SER A 327 1.75 -21.59 -10.27
N PRO A 328 1.44 -22.37 -11.32
CA PRO A 328 1.54 -23.83 -11.38
C PRO A 328 2.98 -24.28 -11.62
N ASP A 329 3.39 -25.34 -10.94
CA ASP A 329 4.66 -26.06 -11.12
C ASP A 329 4.56 -27.18 -12.17
N SER A 330 3.38 -27.35 -12.80
CA SER A 330 3.13 -28.31 -13.89
C SER A 330 3.76 -27.85 -15.21
N PRO A 331 4.17 -28.80 -16.09
CA PRO A 331 4.85 -28.47 -17.35
C PRO A 331 3.94 -27.68 -18.30
N GLY A 332 4.46 -26.62 -18.93
CA GLY A 332 3.70 -25.79 -19.85
C GLY A 332 4.50 -25.47 -21.11
N ILE A 333 3.95 -25.78 -22.30
CA ILE A 333 4.55 -25.44 -23.59
C ILE A 333 4.12 -24.03 -24.00
N THR A 334 5.08 -23.12 -24.16
CA THR A 334 4.85 -21.75 -24.62
C THR A 334 5.00 -21.61 -26.13
N SER A 335 5.98 -22.29 -26.73
CA SER A 335 6.18 -22.25 -28.19
C SER A 335 6.98 -23.44 -28.73
N LEU A 336 6.94 -23.62 -30.05
CA LEU A 336 7.77 -24.59 -30.77
C LEU A 336 8.63 -23.83 -31.79
N SER A 337 9.88 -24.26 -31.98
CA SER A 337 10.74 -23.76 -33.06
C SER A 337 10.10 -23.89 -34.45
N THR A 338 9.29 -24.93 -34.67
CA THR A 338 8.41 -25.08 -35.83
C THR A 338 7.11 -25.80 -35.40
N SER A 339 5.99 -25.48 -36.05
CA SER A 339 4.70 -26.19 -35.85
C SER A 339 4.51 -27.37 -36.82
N SER A 340 5.53 -27.66 -37.64
CA SER A 340 5.54 -28.79 -38.56
C SER A 340 6.94 -29.33 -38.79
N GLY A 341 7.04 -30.62 -39.13
CA GLY A 341 8.31 -31.29 -39.40
C GLY A 341 8.11 -32.67 -39.99
N ASN A 342 9.13 -33.17 -40.69
CA ASN A 342 9.14 -34.55 -41.16
C ASN A 342 9.57 -35.49 -40.02
N ILE A 343 9.20 -36.77 -40.11
CA ILE A 343 9.75 -37.81 -39.23
C ILE A 343 11.28 -37.76 -39.28
N GLY A 344 11.94 -37.77 -38.11
CA GLY A 344 13.38 -37.64 -37.96
C GLY A 344 13.92 -36.20 -37.93
N SER A 345 13.06 -35.18 -38.06
CA SER A 345 13.47 -33.78 -37.82
C SER A 345 13.65 -33.49 -36.33
N THR A 346 14.64 -32.67 -36.00
CA THR A 346 14.83 -32.14 -34.65
C THR A 346 14.01 -30.87 -34.49
N ILE A 347 13.27 -30.80 -33.39
CA ILE A 347 12.52 -29.62 -32.98
C ILE A 347 12.97 -29.18 -31.57
N HIS A 348 12.90 -27.88 -31.32
CA HIS A 348 12.97 -27.30 -30.00
C HIS A 348 11.56 -26.96 -29.50
N VAL A 349 11.25 -27.38 -28.28
CA VAL A 349 10.04 -27.06 -27.52
C VAL A 349 10.47 -26.10 -26.42
N TYR A 350 9.82 -24.94 -26.34
CA TYR A 350 10.05 -23.93 -25.33
C TYR A 350 8.87 -23.90 -24.37
N GLY A 351 9.14 -23.64 -23.10
CA GLY A 351 8.12 -23.61 -22.07
C GLY A 351 8.70 -23.41 -20.70
N ASN A 352 7.97 -23.84 -19.68
CA ASN A 352 8.34 -23.75 -18.27
C ASN A 352 8.04 -25.08 -17.58
N ASN A 353 8.70 -25.31 -16.45
CA ASN A 353 8.46 -26.45 -15.56
C ASN A 353 8.61 -27.83 -16.23
N PHE A 354 9.47 -27.94 -17.23
CA PHE A 354 9.74 -29.23 -17.85
C PHE A 354 10.58 -30.15 -16.95
N GLY A 355 11.33 -29.56 -16.01
CA GLY A 355 12.25 -30.26 -15.12
C GLY A 355 13.36 -31.04 -15.86
N THR A 356 14.24 -31.70 -15.10
CA THR A 356 15.17 -32.69 -15.67
C THR A 356 15.15 -34.03 -14.93
N TYR A 357 15.14 -35.09 -15.75
CA TYR A 357 15.42 -36.50 -15.45
C TYR A 357 15.24 -36.99 -14.01
N ARG A 358 13.99 -37.08 -13.58
CA ARG A 358 13.53 -38.14 -12.69
C ARG A 358 12.60 -39.08 -13.44
N ARG A 359 12.98 -40.36 -13.51
CA ARG A 359 12.12 -41.55 -13.62
C ARG A 359 11.17 -41.71 -14.83
N SER A 360 10.53 -40.67 -15.38
CA SER A 360 9.47 -40.81 -16.41
C SER A 360 9.22 -39.60 -17.34
N ALA A 361 10.00 -38.51 -17.27
CA ALA A 361 9.82 -37.36 -18.19
C ALA A 361 9.91 -37.76 -19.67
N GLY A 362 9.10 -37.12 -20.52
CA GLY A 362 9.01 -37.49 -21.93
C GLY A 362 8.28 -36.48 -22.80
N VAL A 363 8.29 -36.74 -24.11
CA VAL A 363 7.51 -35.96 -25.09
C VAL A 363 6.75 -36.95 -25.95
N ALA A 364 5.47 -36.70 -26.22
CA ALA A 364 4.70 -37.50 -27.17
C ALA A 364 4.13 -36.66 -28.30
N PHE A 365 4.18 -37.21 -29.51
CA PHE A 365 3.54 -36.67 -30.71
C PHE A 365 2.30 -37.49 -31.02
N ASN A 366 1.13 -36.93 -30.77
CA ASN A 366 -0.17 -37.57 -30.93
C ASN A 366 -0.20 -38.98 -30.28
N GLY A 367 0.25 -39.07 -29.03
CA GLY A 367 0.36 -40.33 -28.28
C GLY A 367 1.56 -41.23 -28.63
N THR A 368 2.41 -40.84 -29.58
CA THR A 368 3.66 -41.56 -29.91
C THR A 368 4.83 -40.97 -29.14
N ASN A 369 5.39 -41.72 -28.18
CA ASN A 369 6.54 -41.27 -27.38
C ASN A 369 7.79 -41.05 -28.23
N ALA A 370 8.45 -39.91 -28.01
CA ALA A 370 9.75 -39.61 -28.57
C ALA A 370 10.84 -40.42 -27.86
N GLY A 371 11.68 -41.12 -28.63
CA GLY A 371 12.73 -41.99 -28.08
C GLY A 371 14.06 -41.28 -27.76
N SER A 372 14.24 -40.01 -28.16
CA SER A 372 15.46 -39.25 -27.92
C SER A 372 15.17 -37.75 -27.78
N PHE A 373 15.67 -37.18 -26.69
CA PHE A 373 15.51 -35.78 -26.33
C PHE A 373 16.59 -35.32 -25.33
N SER A 374 16.76 -34.01 -25.19
CA SER A 374 17.48 -33.37 -24.08
C SER A 374 16.58 -32.32 -23.43
N PHE A 375 16.63 -32.21 -22.10
CA PHE A 375 15.78 -31.34 -21.29
C PHE A 375 16.61 -30.27 -20.57
N THR A 376 16.05 -29.07 -20.47
CA THR A 376 16.22 -28.12 -19.36
C THR A 376 14.82 -27.78 -18.84
N ASN A 377 14.72 -26.99 -17.78
CA ASN A 377 13.41 -26.58 -17.26
C ASN A 377 12.57 -25.79 -18.27
N GLU A 378 13.23 -25.10 -19.21
CA GLU A 378 12.55 -24.22 -20.17
C GLU A 378 12.64 -24.68 -21.63
N ASN A 379 13.51 -25.66 -21.92
CA ASN A 379 13.85 -26.04 -23.30
C ASN A 379 13.96 -27.55 -23.45
N ILE A 380 13.27 -28.12 -24.43
CA ILE A 380 13.43 -29.51 -24.84
C ILE A 380 13.88 -29.54 -26.29
N THR A 381 14.98 -30.23 -26.57
CA THR A 381 15.34 -30.60 -27.94
C THR A 381 14.91 -32.04 -28.16
N VAL A 382 13.98 -32.28 -29.09
CA VAL A 382 13.39 -33.61 -29.33
C VAL A 382 13.34 -33.93 -30.82
N THR A 383 13.54 -35.19 -31.17
CA THR A 383 13.41 -35.65 -32.56
C THR A 383 12.03 -36.26 -32.79
N VAL A 384 11.37 -35.88 -33.88
CA VAL A 384 10.06 -36.43 -34.28
C VAL A 384 10.19 -37.95 -34.50
N PRO A 385 9.51 -38.80 -33.70
CA PRO A 385 9.74 -40.24 -33.71
C PRO A 385 9.14 -40.92 -34.95
N ALA A 386 9.70 -42.08 -35.31
CA ALA A 386 9.10 -42.94 -36.32
C ALA A 386 7.70 -43.39 -35.89
N GLY A 387 6.73 -43.31 -36.80
CA GLY A 387 5.33 -43.63 -36.50
C GLY A 387 4.50 -42.45 -35.96
N ALA A 388 5.11 -41.27 -35.74
CA ALA A 388 4.37 -40.06 -35.39
C ALA A 388 3.37 -39.66 -36.51
N SER A 389 2.23 -39.13 -36.10
CA SER A 389 1.21 -38.55 -36.99
C SER A 389 0.88 -37.12 -36.53
N SER A 390 0.31 -36.30 -37.43
CA SER A 390 -0.12 -34.95 -37.09
C SER A 390 -1.14 -34.97 -35.94
N GLY A 391 -0.98 -34.09 -34.96
CA GLY A 391 -1.84 -34.04 -33.77
C GLY A 391 -1.16 -33.36 -32.59
N PRO A 392 -1.69 -33.56 -31.36
CA PRO A 392 -1.20 -32.89 -30.16
C PRO A 392 0.21 -33.37 -29.78
N LEU A 393 1.14 -32.43 -29.66
CA LEU A 393 2.41 -32.58 -28.96
C LEU A 393 2.19 -32.23 -27.48
N VAL A 394 2.58 -33.14 -26.60
CA VAL A 394 2.56 -32.95 -25.15
C VAL A 394 3.91 -33.28 -24.54
N VAL A 395 4.27 -32.56 -23.47
CA VAL A 395 5.40 -32.87 -22.61
C VAL A 395 4.85 -33.54 -21.35
N TYR A 396 5.53 -34.57 -20.88
CA TYR A 396 5.30 -35.18 -19.57
C TYR A 396 6.41 -34.72 -18.66
N ASP A 397 6.05 -34.19 -17.50
CA ASP A 397 7.02 -34.04 -16.42
C ASP A 397 7.41 -35.42 -15.86
N TRP A 398 8.23 -35.38 -14.81
CA TRP A 398 8.76 -36.56 -14.17
C TRP A 398 7.71 -37.36 -13.38
N GLU A 399 6.57 -36.76 -13.04
CA GLU A 399 5.42 -37.41 -12.38
C GLU A 399 4.46 -38.06 -13.38
N GLY A 400 4.64 -37.76 -14.67
CA GLY A 400 3.74 -38.17 -15.74
C GLY A 400 2.57 -37.21 -15.93
N THR A 401 2.59 -36.04 -15.29
CA THR A 401 1.64 -34.96 -15.52
C THR A 401 1.91 -34.36 -16.90
N THR A 402 0.85 -34.22 -17.68
CA THR A 402 0.94 -33.70 -19.05
C THR A 402 0.87 -32.19 -19.08
N SER A 403 1.65 -31.58 -19.97
CA SER A 403 1.50 -30.19 -20.35
C SER A 403 0.19 -29.93 -21.10
N ASN A 404 -0.08 -28.64 -21.39
CA ASN A 404 -1.00 -28.27 -22.46
C ASN A 404 -0.58 -28.94 -23.79
N ALA A 405 -1.58 -29.25 -24.62
CA ALA A 405 -1.37 -29.85 -25.93
C ALA A 405 -1.16 -28.77 -27.00
N VAL A 406 -0.08 -28.87 -27.78
CA VAL A 406 0.20 -27.97 -28.90
C VAL A 406 0.13 -28.74 -30.21
N GLN A 407 -0.61 -28.24 -31.19
CA GLN A 407 -0.76 -28.93 -32.48
C GLN A 407 0.55 -28.96 -33.27
N PHE A 408 0.96 -30.15 -33.75
CA PHE A 408 2.14 -30.34 -34.59
C PHE A 408 1.81 -31.14 -35.85
N ASN A 409 2.24 -30.65 -37.03
CA ASN A 409 1.92 -31.23 -38.32
C ASN A 409 3.08 -32.05 -38.91
N ILE A 410 2.80 -33.29 -39.32
CA ILE A 410 3.75 -34.17 -40.00
C ILE A 410 3.56 -34.11 -41.52
N GLY A 411 4.55 -33.53 -42.21
CA GLY A 411 4.67 -33.52 -43.68
C GLY A 411 4.03 -32.33 -44.43
N GLY A 412 4.90 -31.53 -45.10
CA GLY A 412 4.58 -30.71 -46.29
C GLY A 412 4.08 -29.27 -46.06
N GLY A 413 4.82 -28.28 -46.58
CA GLY A 413 4.41 -26.87 -46.63
C GLY A 413 3.28 -26.59 -47.62
N ALA A 414 2.29 -25.82 -47.20
CA ALA A 414 1.18 -25.32 -48.02
C ALA A 414 1.50 -23.92 -48.59
N ALA A 415 0.74 -23.47 -49.59
CA ALA A 415 0.82 -22.09 -50.08
C ALA A 415 0.48 -21.11 -48.96
N SER A 416 1.23 -20.02 -48.81
CA SER A 416 1.01 -18.97 -47.80
C SER A 416 0.40 -17.70 -48.41
N PHE A 417 -0.38 -17.00 -47.59
CA PHE A 417 -1.06 -15.75 -47.88
C PHE A 417 -0.69 -14.71 -46.82
N SER A 418 -0.52 -13.45 -47.24
CA SER A 418 -0.17 -12.35 -46.34
C SER A 418 -1.41 -11.73 -45.70
N VAL A 419 -1.34 -11.44 -44.40
CA VAL A 419 -2.33 -10.67 -43.64
C VAL A 419 -1.63 -9.46 -43.05
N ASP A 420 -1.89 -8.29 -43.61
CA ASP A 420 -1.31 -7.02 -43.21
C ASP A 420 -2.34 -6.19 -42.41
N ALA A 421 -1.97 -5.68 -41.25
CA ALA A 421 -2.85 -4.87 -40.39
C ALA A 421 -2.25 -3.50 -40.13
N SER A 422 -3.08 -2.46 -40.19
CA SER A 422 -2.65 -1.06 -40.02
C SER A 422 -3.70 -0.19 -39.33
N VAL A 423 -3.25 0.89 -38.72
CA VAL A 423 -4.12 1.87 -38.06
C VAL A 423 -4.29 3.11 -38.95
N SER A 424 -5.52 3.53 -39.14
CA SER A 424 -5.87 4.77 -39.83
C SER A 424 -6.24 5.85 -38.81
N GLY A 425 -5.50 6.96 -38.81
CA GLY A 425 -5.79 8.13 -37.97
C GLY A 425 -5.06 8.19 -36.62
N GLY A 426 -4.25 7.19 -36.27
CA GLY A 426 -3.53 7.13 -34.98
C GLY A 426 -4.37 6.57 -33.83
N HIS A 427 -4.02 6.90 -32.59
CA HIS A 427 -4.80 6.63 -31.37
C HIS A 427 -4.96 5.15 -30.98
N GLY A 428 -3.97 4.35 -31.37
CA GLY A 428 -3.82 2.94 -30.99
C GLY A 428 -2.78 2.24 -31.86
N ALA A 429 -2.51 0.98 -31.54
CA ALA A 429 -1.54 0.13 -32.21
C ALA A 429 -2.13 -1.25 -32.51
N VAL A 430 -1.55 -1.93 -33.51
CA VAL A 430 -1.77 -3.35 -33.77
C VAL A 430 -0.48 -4.12 -33.48
N VAL A 431 -0.60 -5.22 -32.74
CA VAL A 431 0.56 -6.03 -32.32
C VAL A 431 1.08 -6.81 -33.52
N GLU A 432 0.21 -7.57 -34.18
CA GLU A 432 0.55 -8.37 -35.36
C GLU A 432 0.26 -7.59 -36.65
N SER A 433 1.10 -6.59 -36.94
CA SER A 433 0.98 -5.77 -38.16
C SER A 433 1.19 -6.54 -39.48
N HIS A 434 1.79 -7.74 -39.43
CA HIS A 434 1.97 -8.64 -40.57
C HIS A 434 2.02 -10.11 -40.14
N GLN A 435 1.32 -10.99 -40.87
CA GLN A 435 1.35 -12.44 -40.70
C GLN A 435 1.39 -13.14 -42.08
N GLU A 436 2.16 -14.24 -42.18
CA GLU A 436 2.11 -15.18 -43.30
C GLU A 436 1.35 -16.43 -42.85
N VAL A 437 0.23 -16.72 -43.52
CA VAL A 437 -0.71 -17.77 -43.12
C VAL A 437 -0.89 -18.76 -44.25
N ASN A 438 -0.69 -20.04 -43.98
CA ASN A 438 -0.96 -21.10 -44.96
C ASN A 438 -2.43 -21.12 -45.39
N ALA A 439 -2.70 -21.58 -46.61
CA ALA A 439 -4.03 -21.73 -47.15
C ALA A 439 -4.93 -22.56 -46.22
N GLY A 440 -6.07 -21.99 -45.84
CA GLY A 440 -7.01 -22.53 -44.85
C GLY A 440 -6.65 -22.26 -43.39
N GLY A 441 -5.55 -21.57 -43.11
CA GLY A 441 -5.11 -21.18 -41.77
C GLY A 441 -5.91 -20.03 -41.17
N THR A 442 -5.53 -19.63 -39.96
CA THR A 442 -6.19 -18.58 -39.18
C THR A 442 -5.19 -17.48 -38.83
N ALA A 443 -5.56 -16.22 -39.02
CA ALA A 443 -4.83 -15.06 -38.51
C ALA A 443 -5.58 -14.46 -37.31
N SER A 444 -4.83 -13.95 -36.33
CA SER A 444 -5.38 -13.27 -35.15
C SER A 444 -4.66 -11.96 -34.94
N ILE A 445 -5.40 -10.85 -34.88
CA ILE A 445 -4.84 -9.50 -34.76
C ILE A 445 -5.30 -8.89 -33.44
N HIS A 446 -4.35 -8.63 -32.54
CA HIS A 446 -4.59 -7.92 -31.28
C HIS A 446 -4.47 -6.42 -31.51
N ILE A 447 -5.47 -5.70 -31.00
CA ILE A 447 -5.62 -4.26 -31.17
C ILE A 447 -5.50 -3.61 -29.79
N ASN A 448 -4.59 -2.64 -29.66
CA ASN A 448 -4.38 -1.89 -28.43
C ASN A 448 -4.78 -0.42 -28.68
N PRO A 449 -6.00 0.01 -28.30
CA PRO A 449 -6.34 1.43 -28.31
C PRO A 449 -5.41 2.24 -27.41
N ASP A 450 -5.12 3.49 -27.78
CA ASP A 450 -4.54 4.44 -26.84
C ASP A 450 -5.57 4.79 -25.75
N SER A 451 -5.10 5.18 -24.57
CA SER A 451 -5.95 5.59 -23.44
C SER A 451 -6.94 6.70 -23.84
N GLY A 452 -8.22 6.52 -23.50
CA GLY A 452 -9.34 7.40 -23.87
C GLY A 452 -9.94 7.19 -25.27
N TYR A 453 -9.59 6.10 -25.96
CA TYR A 453 -10.12 5.75 -27.29
C TYR A 453 -10.62 4.30 -27.34
N HIS A 454 -11.64 4.04 -28.17
CA HIS A 454 -12.08 2.68 -28.53
C HIS A 454 -12.12 2.46 -30.05
N ILE A 455 -12.14 1.19 -30.46
CA ILE A 455 -12.22 0.80 -31.88
C ILE A 455 -13.54 1.29 -32.45
N SER A 456 -13.48 2.19 -33.43
CA SER A 456 -14.64 2.74 -34.11
C SER A 456 -15.04 1.94 -35.35
N SER A 457 -14.06 1.34 -36.03
CA SER A 457 -14.29 0.49 -37.19
C SER A 457 -13.10 -0.42 -37.47
N ILE A 458 -13.39 -1.58 -38.05
CA ILE A 458 -12.43 -2.48 -38.68
C ILE A 458 -12.90 -2.68 -40.12
N SER A 459 -11.99 -2.63 -41.08
CA SER A 459 -12.25 -3.05 -42.47
C SER A 459 -11.26 -4.10 -42.94
N ASP A 460 -11.75 -5.13 -43.60
CA ASP A 460 -10.96 -6.17 -44.28
C ASP A 460 -11.09 -6.01 -45.79
N ASN A 461 -9.96 -5.81 -46.49
CA ASN A 461 -9.91 -5.59 -47.95
C ASN A 461 -10.87 -4.47 -48.41
N GLY A 462 -11.08 -3.47 -47.55
CA GLY A 462 -11.97 -2.32 -47.79
C GLY A 462 -13.44 -2.56 -47.44
N ALA A 463 -13.85 -3.76 -47.02
CA ALA A 463 -15.20 -4.06 -46.54
C ALA A 463 -15.28 -3.89 -45.01
N ALA A 464 -16.30 -3.20 -44.51
CA ALA A 464 -16.52 -3.07 -43.07
C ALA A 464 -16.88 -4.42 -42.43
N VAL A 465 -16.27 -4.74 -41.30
CA VAL A 465 -16.50 -5.97 -40.53
C VAL A 465 -16.93 -5.66 -39.10
N ALA A 466 -17.43 -6.66 -38.39
CA ALA A 466 -17.78 -6.51 -36.99
C ALA A 466 -16.51 -6.24 -36.15
N ILE A 467 -16.64 -5.33 -35.19
CA ILE A 467 -15.56 -5.00 -34.26
C ILE A 467 -15.36 -6.18 -33.31
N ALA A 468 -14.14 -6.70 -33.26
CA ALA A 468 -13.70 -7.76 -32.36
C ALA A 468 -12.22 -7.56 -32.00
N ASN A 469 -11.83 -7.93 -30.78
CA ASN A 469 -10.44 -7.88 -30.32
C ASN A 469 -10.12 -9.13 -29.45
N PRO A 470 -9.23 -10.03 -29.89
CA PRO A 470 -8.56 -10.00 -31.19
C PRO A 470 -9.55 -10.11 -32.36
N TYR A 471 -9.20 -9.52 -33.49
CA TYR A 471 -9.90 -9.76 -34.75
C TYR A 471 -9.36 -11.06 -35.37
N ILE A 472 -10.23 -12.07 -35.52
CA ILE A 472 -9.86 -13.41 -36.00
C ILE A 472 -10.38 -13.63 -37.42
N LEU A 473 -9.45 -13.93 -38.33
CA LEU A 473 -9.71 -14.36 -39.71
C LEU A 473 -9.48 -15.86 -39.80
N SER A 474 -10.55 -16.64 -39.94
CA SER A 474 -10.46 -18.10 -40.12
C SER A 474 -10.51 -18.50 -41.59
N ASN A 475 -9.84 -19.59 -41.95
CA ASN A 475 -9.85 -20.14 -43.31
C ASN A 475 -9.36 -19.13 -44.38
N VAL A 476 -8.15 -18.58 -44.18
CA VAL A 476 -7.52 -17.64 -45.10
C VAL A 476 -7.22 -18.31 -46.44
N GLN A 477 -7.81 -17.81 -47.53
CA GLN A 477 -7.64 -18.36 -48.89
C GLN A 477 -7.03 -17.34 -49.88
N GLU A 478 -6.72 -16.14 -49.41
CA GLU A 478 -6.14 -15.05 -50.17
C GLU A 478 -5.44 -14.06 -49.22
N ASN A 479 -4.78 -13.03 -49.77
CA ASN A 479 -4.16 -12.00 -48.94
C ASN A 479 -5.20 -11.03 -48.38
N HIS A 480 -4.98 -10.53 -47.16
CA HIS A 480 -5.86 -9.60 -46.47
C HIS A 480 -5.12 -8.32 -46.06
N ASN A 481 -5.81 -7.19 -46.19
CA ASN A 481 -5.37 -5.88 -45.70
C ASN A 481 -6.41 -5.32 -44.73
N ILE A 482 -6.07 -5.29 -43.45
CA ILE A 482 -6.93 -4.91 -42.33
C ILE A 482 -6.61 -3.48 -41.91
N ILE A 483 -7.63 -2.62 -41.84
CA ILE A 483 -7.51 -1.23 -41.41
C ILE A 483 -8.40 -1.02 -40.18
N ILE A 484 -7.80 -0.50 -39.10
CA ILE A 484 -8.47 -0.21 -37.83
C ILE A 484 -8.52 1.31 -37.67
N ALA A 485 -9.65 1.84 -37.22
CA ALA A 485 -9.78 3.24 -36.82
C ALA A 485 -10.35 3.36 -35.41
N PHE A 486 -9.95 4.38 -34.67
CA PHE A 486 -10.38 4.65 -33.30
C PHE A 486 -11.22 5.92 -33.20
N VAL A 487 -12.07 6.00 -32.17
CA VAL A 487 -12.82 7.21 -31.80
C VAL A 487 -12.59 7.50 -30.32
N GLN A 488 -12.52 8.78 -29.97
CA GLN A 488 -12.35 9.23 -28.59
C GLN A 488 -13.63 8.96 -27.79
N ASP A 489 -13.47 8.43 -26.57
CA ASP A 489 -14.59 8.22 -25.65
C ASP A 489 -15.22 9.56 -25.24
N SER A 490 -16.55 9.68 -25.33
CA SER A 490 -17.27 10.80 -24.74
C SER A 490 -17.31 10.62 -23.22
N GLN A 491 -16.56 11.43 -22.48
CA GLN A 491 -16.57 11.37 -21.01
C GLN A 491 -17.89 11.89 -20.46
N ASP A 492 -18.73 11.01 -19.91
CA ASP A 492 -19.87 11.37 -19.07
C ASP A 492 -19.33 11.84 -17.71
N ILE A 493 -18.87 13.09 -17.62
CA ILE A 493 -18.24 13.62 -16.40
C ILE A 493 -19.32 13.76 -15.31
N ARG A 494 -19.19 12.95 -14.25
CA ARG A 494 -20.07 12.93 -13.08
C ARG A 494 -19.54 13.73 -11.90
N SER A 495 -18.23 13.96 -11.82
CA SER A 495 -17.60 14.70 -10.72
C SER A 495 -16.39 15.49 -11.19
N THR A 496 -16.11 16.61 -10.54
CA THR A 496 -14.93 17.45 -10.81
C THR A 496 -14.42 18.07 -9.51
N PHE A 497 -13.10 18.03 -9.29
CA PHE A 497 -12.43 18.63 -8.14
C PHE A 497 -11.20 19.45 -8.59
N TYR A 498 -10.89 20.51 -7.86
CA TYR A 498 -9.78 21.41 -8.15
C TYR A 498 -8.98 21.76 -6.89
N PHE A 499 -7.66 21.89 -7.04
CA PHE A 499 -6.70 22.28 -6.01
C PHE A 499 -5.72 23.30 -6.61
N ALA A 500 -5.55 24.47 -5.99
CA ALA A 500 -4.76 25.57 -6.53
C ALA A 500 -3.31 25.61 -6.01
N GLU A 501 -3.07 25.08 -4.82
CA GLU A 501 -1.80 24.74 -4.21
C GLU A 501 -1.35 23.33 -4.62
N GLY A 502 -0.06 23.08 -4.40
CA GLY A 502 0.66 21.84 -4.61
C GLY A 502 2.15 22.15 -4.77
N CYS A 503 3.02 21.29 -4.26
CA CYS A 503 4.47 21.47 -4.26
C CYS A 503 5.21 20.14 -4.14
N THR A 504 6.10 19.86 -5.09
CA THR A 504 7.00 18.68 -5.06
C THR A 504 8.47 19.05 -4.84
N ARG A 505 8.74 20.28 -4.37
CA ARG A 505 10.09 20.73 -4.04
C ARG A 505 10.62 19.98 -2.82
N TRP A 506 11.95 20.00 -2.66
CA TRP A 506 12.58 19.43 -1.47
C TRP A 506 11.91 19.90 -0.18
N GLY A 507 11.57 18.93 0.68
CA GLY A 507 10.88 19.19 1.94
C GLY A 507 9.35 19.13 1.87
N PHE A 508 8.75 18.79 0.72
CA PHE A 508 7.31 18.59 0.57
C PHE A 508 6.98 17.20 0.03
N GLU A 509 5.94 16.58 0.59
CA GLU A 509 5.28 15.39 0.09
C GLU A 509 3.79 15.67 -0.07
N GLU A 510 3.34 15.70 -1.32
CA GLU A 510 1.94 15.94 -1.68
C GLU A 510 1.28 14.64 -2.10
N TRP A 511 0.05 14.45 -1.63
CA TRP A 511 -0.77 13.29 -1.90
C TRP A 511 -2.16 13.74 -2.39
N LEU A 512 -2.82 12.88 -3.17
CA LEU A 512 -4.22 13.01 -3.53
C LEU A 512 -4.96 11.78 -3.03
N SER A 513 -5.97 11.96 -2.19
CA SER A 513 -6.87 10.90 -1.73
C SER A 513 -8.18 11.00 -2.50
N VAL A 514 -8.48 10.01 -3.33
CA VAL A 514 -9.68 9.99 -4.19
C VAL A 514 -10.57 8.82 -3.77
N LEU A 515 -11.72 9.15 -3.19
CA LEU A 515 -12.75 8.20 -2.77
C LEU A 515 -13.81 8.07 -3.86
N ASN A 516 -14.01 6.86 -4.40
CA ASN A 516 -15.19 6.55 -5.19
C ASN A 516 -16.36 6.26 -4.24
N THR A 517 -17.37 7.12 -4.24
CA THR A 517 -18.55 6.99 -3.37
C THR A 517 -19.63 6.09 -3.98
N GLY A 518 -19.49 5.77 -5.26
CA GLY A 518 -20.45 4.96 -6.02
C GLY A 518 -20.24 3.46 -5.84
N ALA A 519 -21.33 2.70 -5.96
CA ALA A 519 -21.33 1.24 -5.92
C ALA A 519 -20.83 0.58 -7.22
N SER A 520 -20.28 1.36 -8.17
CA SER A 520 -19.70 0.89 -9.43
C SER A 520 -18.29 1.44 -9.59
N PRO A 521 -17.37 0.69 -10.22
CA PRO A 521 -16.05 1.22 -10.56
C PRO A 521 -16.16 2.48 -11.41
N ALA A 522 -15.18 3.36 -11.27
CA ALA A 522 -15.07 4.62 -11.98
C ALA A 522 -13.62 4.86 -12.44
N THR A 523 -13.40 5.87 -13.24
CA THR A 523 -12.09 6.36 -13.66
C THR A 523 -11.97 7.83 -13.26
N ALA A 524 -10.90 8.18 -12.55
CA ALA A 524 -10.50 9.56 -12.33
C ALA A 524 -9.44 9.98 -13.37
N TYR A 525 -9.67 11.12 -14.01
CA TYR A 525 -8.76 11.76 -14.95
C TYR A 525 -8.13 12.96 -14.23
N ILE A 526 -6.86 12.81 -13.85
CA ILE A 526 -6.13 13.83 -13.10
C ILE A 526 -5.27 14.63 -14.06
N THR A 527 -5.40 15.95 -14.02
CA THR A 527 -4.60 16.91 -14.78
C THR A 527 -3.81 17.80 -13.82
N TYR A 528 -2.49 17.67 -13.87
CA TYR A 528 -1.51 18.50 -13.18
C TYR A 528 -1.18 19.72 -14.03
N ILE A 529 -1.23 20.91 -13.43
CA ILE A 529 -1.02 22.20 -14.09
C ILE A 529 0.18 22.89 -13.47
N PHE A 530 1.13 23.31 -14.31
CA PHE A 530 2.39 23.91 -13.88
C PHE A 530 2.43 25.43 -14.15
N THR A 531 3.37 26.10 -13.49
CA THR A 531 3.56 27.57 -13.59
C THR A 531 4.01 28.05 -14.97
N ASN A 532 4.57 27.16 -15.80
CA ASN A 532 4.98 27.47 -17.18
C ASN A 532 3.84 27.27 -18.22
N GLY A 533 2.64 26.90 -17.76
CA GLY A 533 1.47 26.62 -18.61
C GLY A 533 1.50 25.28 -19.34
N THR A 534 2.44 24.40 -19.00
CA THR A 534 2.38 22.99 -19.41
C THR A 534 1.53 22.19 -18.43
N THR A 535 1.01 21.05 -18.90
CA THR A 535 0.22 20.12 -18.10
C THR A 535 0.77 18.70 -18.22
N MET A 536 0.41 17.86 -17.26
CA MET A 536 0.57 16.41 -17.31
C MET A 536 -0.75 15.78 -16.90
N SER A 537 -1.15 14.68 -17.52
CA SER A 537 -2.39 13.99 -17.18
C SER A 537 -2.15 12.51 -16.93
N GLN A 538 -2.98 11.92 -16.07
CA GLN A 538 -3.04 10.48 -15.85
C GLN A 538 -4.47 10.02 -15.63
N GLU A 539 -4.74 8.77 -16.01
CA GLU A 539 -5.98 8.07 -15.71
C GLU A 539 -5.76 7.14 -14.52
N VAL A 540 -6.70 7.14 -13.59
CA VAL A 540 -6.63 6.38 -12.36
C VAL A 540 -7.91 5.56 -12.24
N PRO A 541 -7.85 4.23 -12.42
CA PRO A 541 -9.00 3.38 -12.18
C PRO A 541 -9.32 3.35 -10.68
N LEU A 542 -10.60 3.49 -10.35
CA LEU A 542 -11.13 3.47 -8.99
C LEU A 542 -12.09 2.30 -8.85
N ALA A 543 -11.82 1.41 -7.90
CA ALA A 543 -12.79 0.36 -7.56
C ALA A 543 -14.05 0.98 -6.93
N ALA A 544 -15.17 0.27 -6.99
CA ALA A 544 -16.41 0.69 -6.35
C ALA A 544 -16.21 0.85 -4.85
N SER A 545 -16.80 1.90 -4.26
CA SER A 545 -16.79 2.14 -2.81
C SER A 545 -15.40 1.98 -2.17
N SER A 546 -14.38 2.56 -2.79
CA SER A 546 -12.98 2.42 -2.35
C SER A 546 -12.24 3.74 -2.49
N ARG A 547 -11.12 3.85 -1.78
CA ARG A 547 -10.18 4.95 -1.95
C ARG A 547 -8.93 4.53 -2.68
N THR A 548 -8.43 5.44 -3.51
CA THR A 548 -7.05 5.42 -4.02
C THR A 548 -6.30 6.66 -3.55
N SER A 549 -5.09 6.47 -3.01
CA SER A 549 -4.20 7.56 -2.62
C SER A 549 -2.96 7.58 -3.53
N LEU A 550 -2.59 8.76 -4.02
CA LEU A 550 -1.54 8.94 -5.02
C LEU A 550 -0.50 9.93 -4.52
N LYS A 551 0.78 9.53 -4.52
CA LYS A 551 1.88 10.45 -4.23
C LYS A 551 2.17 11.29 -5.46
N VAL A 552 1.87 12.59 -5.41
CA VAL A 552 2.04 13.50 -6.55
C VAL A 552 3.50 13.59 -6.98
N ASN A 553 4.43 13.58 -6.03
CA ASN A 553 5.87 13.61 -6.30
C ASN A 553 6.35 12.48 -7.21
N ASP A 554 5.76 11.28 -7.12
CA ASP A 554 6.15 10.12 -7.91
C ASP A 554 5.68 10.23 -9.37
N VAL A 555 4.60 10.96 -9.60
CA VAL A 555 4.00 11.15 -10.93
C VAL A 555 4.68 12.30 -11.68
N VAL A 556 4.69 13.49 -11.08
CA VAL A 556 5.17 14.69 -11.77
C VAL A 556 6.67 14.90 -11.59
N GLY A 557 7.32 14.21 -10.66
CA GLY A 557 8.73 14.38 -10.30
C GLY A 557 9.00 15.61 -9.43
N PRO A 558 10.26 15.79 -8.96
CA PRO A 558 10.60 16.80 -7.98
C PRO A 558 10.59 18.22 -8.54
N ASP A 559 10.67 19.18 -7.61
CA ASP A 559 10.93 20.62 -7.83
C ASP A 559 9.88 21.36 -8.68
N LYS A 560 8.59 21.07 -8.44
CA LYS A 560 7.48 21.73 -9.15
C LYS A 560 6.49 22.37 -8.19
N ASP A 561 5.92 23.47 -8.66
CA ASP A 561 4.68 24.02 -8.15
C ASP A 561 3.56 23.42 -9.00
N VAL A 562 2.60 22.74 -8.37
CA VAL A 562 1.57 21.95 -9.04
C VAL A 562 0.19 22.46 -8.61
N SER A 563 -0.74 22.59 -9.55
CA SER A 563 -2.18 22.66 -9.26
C SER A 563 -2.83 21.42 -9.89
N VAL A 564 -3.97 20.99 -9.36
CA VAL A 564 -4.61 19.74 -9.79
C VAL A 564 -6.06 20.00 -10.18
N LYS A 565 -6.46 19.43 -11.32
CA LYS A 565 -7.86 19.24 -11.72
C LYS A 565 -8.14 17.74 -11.82
N ILE A 566 -9.18 17.26 -11.17
CA ILE A 566 -9.65 15.87 -11.28
C ILE A 566 -11.04 15.90 -11.92
N THR A 567 -11.27 15.10 -12.95
CA THR A 567 -12.62 14.79 -13.45
C THR A 567 -12.87 13.29 -13.32
N SER A 568 -14.11 12.85 -13.14
CA SER A 568 -14.43 11.42 -13.11
C SER A 568 -15.73 11.12 -13.82
N ASP A 569 -15.82 9.92 -14.40
CA ASP A 569 -17.04 9.32 -14.93
C ASP A 569 -17.95 8.71 -13.84
N GLY A 570 -17.50 8.68 -12.58
CA GLY A 570 -18.26 8.29 -11.40
C GLY A 570 -18.38 9.41 -10.37
N GLU A 571 -19.16 9.13 -9.31
CA GLU A 571 -19.27 10.02 -8.15
C GLU A 571 -18.05 9.80 -7.24
N ILE A 572 -17.23 10.85 -7.09
CA ILE A 572 -16.02 10.80 -6.27
C ILE A 572 -15.98 11.96 -5.28
N VAL A 573 -15.13 11.82 -4.25
CA VAL A 573 -14.69 12.89 -3.36
C VAL A 573 -13.17 12.89 -3.36
N ALA A 574 -12.55 14.08 -3.39
CA ALA A 574 -11.10 14.21 -3.43
C ALA A 574 -10.59 15.17 -2.35
N GLU A 575 -9.55 14.73 -1.64
CA GLU A 575 -8.77 15.49 -0.67
C GLU A 575 -7.29 15.55 -1.08
N ARG A 576 -6.58 16.57 -0.61
CA ARG A 576 -5.16 16.80 -0.93
C ARG A 576 -4.35 17.02 0.36
N PRO A 577 -3.90 15.92 0.97
CA PRO A 577 -2.96 16.01 2.07
C PRO A 577 -1.56 16.38 1.62
N MET A 578 -0.91 17.24 2.39
CA MET A 578 0.48 17.62 2.25
C MET A 578 1.21 17.49 3.58
N TYR A 579 2.42 16.95 3.52
CA TYR A 579 3.34 16.85 4.65
C TYR A 579 4.65 17.54 4.29
N PHE A 580 5.21 18.33 5.20
CA PHE A 580 6.36 19.15 4.85
C PHE A 580 7.30 19.47 6.00
N ASN A 581 8.51 19.86 5.61
CA ASN A 581 9.44 20.66 6.39
C ASN A 581 9.79 21.93 5.61
N TYR A 582 8.97 22.96 5.81
CA TYR A 582 9.05 24.22 5.10
C TYR A 582 10.38 24.93 5.38
N ASN A 583 11.10 25.28 4.31
CA ASN A 583 12.46 25.82 4.34
C ASN A 583 13.47 24.99 5.14
N GLY A 584 13.18 23.72 5.40
CA GLY A 584 14.00 22.84 6.23
C GLY A 584 13.93 23.12 7.74
N ILE A 585 13.04 24.01 8.20
CA ILE A 585 12.97 24.47 9.59
C ILE A 585 11.59 24.21 10.24
N TRP A 586 10.48 24.35 9.51
CA TRP A 586 9.14 24.22 10.09
C TRP A 586 8.46 22.96 9.58
N SER A 587 8.36 21.94 10.44
CA SER A 587 7.54 20.76 10.14
C SER A 587 6.05 21.10 10.23
N GLY A 588 5.26 20.44 9.41
CA GLY A 588 3.80 20.52 9.44
C GLY A 588 3.17 19.62 8.39
N GLY A 589 1.87 19.73 8.28
CA GLY A 589 1.10 19.22 7.15
C GLY A 589 -0.30 19.81 7.19
N HIS A 590 -0.99 19.78 6.07
CA HIS A 590 -2.35 20.29 5.91
C HIS A 590 -3.12 19.44 4.90
N ASP A 591 -4.44 19.52 4.93
CA ASP A 591 -5.33 18.86 3.99
C ASP A 591 -6.46 19.82 3.60
N VAL A 592 -7.05 19.62 2.43
CA VAL A 592 -8.20 20.36 1.92
C VAL A 592 -9.08 19.44 1.09
N ILE A 593 -10.39 19.60 1.21
CA ILE A 593 -11.35 19.03 0.25
C ILE A 593 -11.33 19.89 -1.01
N GLY A 594 -11.22 19.27 -2.19
CA GLY A 594 -11.12 19.99 -3.45
C GLY A 594 -12.37 20.82 -3.78
N ALA A 595 -12.16 21.96 -4.45
CA ALA A 595 -13.26 22.79 -4.93
C ALA A 595 -13.96 22.08 -6.10
N THR A 596 -15.29 22.10 -6.15
CA THR A 596 -16.04 21.45 -7.23
C THR A 596 -16.27 22.33 -8.45
N THR A 597 -16.07 23.65 -8.31
CA THR A 597 -16.29 24.60 -9.39
C THR A 597 -15.36 25.82 -9.31
N PRO A 598 -14.85 26.33 -10.45
CA PRO A 598 -14.16 27.62 -10.49
C PRO A 598 -15.13 28.79 -10.30
N LEU A 599 -14.70 29.80 -9.55
CA LEU A 599 -15.52 30.97 -9.20
C LEU A 599 -14.81 32.28 -9.56
N THR A 600 -15.59 33.36 -9.65
CA THR A 600 -15.08 34.72 -9.88
C THR A 600 -14.86 35.51 -8.60
N ALA A 601 -15.09 34.91 -7.43
CA ALA A 601 -14.86 35.54 -6.14
C ALA A 601 -14.47 34.51 -5.08
N PHE A 602 -13.51 34.88 -4.22
CA PHE A 602 -13.06 34.08 -3.07
C PHE A 602 -12.78 34.99 -1.88
N TYR A 603 -13.00 34.48 -0.66
CA TYR A 603 -12.81 35.23 0.58
C TYR A 603 -12.07 34.40 1.63
N PHE A 604 -11.19 35.05 2.37
CA PHE A 604 -10.38 34.46 3.44
C PHE A 604 -10.37 35.42 4.65
N ALA A 605 -10.85 34.98 5.80
CA ALA A 605 -10.98 35.79 7.01
C ALA A 605 -9.72 35.84 7.88
N GLU A 606 -8.95 34.77 7.95
CA GLU A 606 -7.64 34.65 8.57
C GLU A 606 -6.53 35.15 7.63
N GLY A 607 -5.43 35.57 8.26
CA GLY A 607 -4.14 35.80 7.65
C GLY A 607 -3.19 36.50 8.62
N CYS A 608 -1.95 35.98 8.64
CA CYS A 608 -0.79 36.29 9.48
C CYS A 608 0.41 36.86 8.72
N THR A 609 0.88 38.10 8.96
CA THR A 609 2.21 38.55 8.46
C THR A 609 3.18 38.99 9.56
N ARG A 610 2.86 38.67 10.81
CA ARG A 610 3.75 38.89 11.96
C ARG A 610 4.97 37.95 11.89
N PRO A 611 6.06 38.24 12.62
CA PRO A 611 7.21 37.35 12.73
C PRO A 611 6.79 35.92 13.05
N GLY A 612 7.34 34.97 12.30
CA GLY A 612 6.98 33.56 12.41
C GLY A 612 5.83 33.11 11.51
N PHE A 613 5.31 33.95 10.61
CA PHE A 613 4.30 33.56 9.63
C PHE A 613 4.73 33.87 8.19
N ASP A 614 4.57 32.90 7.30
CA ASP A 614 4.67 33.04 5.85
C ASP A 614 3.32 32.69 5.22
N GLN A 615 2.58 33.71 4.81
CA GLN A 615 1.28 33.57 4.15
C GLN A 615 1.43 33.68 2.63
N TRP A 616 0.73 32.82 1.92
CA TRP A 616 0.69 32.77 0.48
C TRP A 616 -0.74 32.77 -0.06
N LEU A 617 -0.89 33.10 -1.34
CA LEU A 617 -2.11 32.88 -2.11
C LEU A 617 -1.75 32.09 -3.37
N CYS A 618 -2.42 30.97 -3.57
CA CYS A 618 -2.28 30.10 -4.72
C CYS A 618 -3.51 30.28 -5.62
N LEU A 619 -3.31 30.79 -6.84
CA LEU A 619 -4.39 31.06 -7.79
C LEU A 619 -4.23 30.17 -9.02
N MET A 620 -5.24 29.38 -9.33
CA MET A 620 -5.28 28.51 -10.50
C MET A 620 -6.31 29.04 -11.51
N ASN A 621 -5.88 29.18 -12.77
CA ASN A 621 -6.78 29.43 -13.88
C ASN A 621 -6.94 28.14 -14.69
N PRO A 622 -8.07 27.42 -14.56
CA PRO A 622 -8.33 26.22 -15.35
C PRO A 622 -8.77 26.52 -16.79
N GLY A 623 -9.06 27.77 -17.13
CA GLY A 623 -9.61 28.16 -18.44
C GLY A 623 -8.54 28.39 -19.50
N ASP A 624 -8.97 28.33 -20.76
CA ASP A 624 -8.09 28.42 -21.95
C ASP A 624 -7.64 29.86 -22.30
N ASN A 625 -8.06 30.85 -21.51
CA ASN A 625 -7.69 32.25 -21.71
C ASN A 625 -7.08 32.81 -20.43
N ALA A 626 -6.09 33.69 -20.56
CA ALA A 626 -5.55 34.43 -19.43
C ALA A 626 -6.64 35.30 -18.77
N THR A 627 -6.55 35.46 -17.45
CA THR A 627 -7.50 36.23 -16.64
C THR A 627 -6.76 37.10 -15.62
N THR A 628 -7.42 38.12 -15.09
CA THR A 628 -6.86 38.96 -14.01
C THR A 628 -7.65 38.73 -12.73
N ALA A 629 -6.94 38.48 -11.63
CA ALA A 629 -7.47 38.49 -10.29
C ALA A 629 -7.19 39.85 -9.62
N HIS A 630 -8.24 40.48 -9.11
CA HIS A 630 -8.23 41.70 -8.32
C HIS A 630 -8.30 41.35 -6.84
N ILE A 631 -7.19 41.53 -6.13
CA ILE A 631 -7.03 41.14 -4.73
C ILE A 631 -7.15 42.40 -3.86
N THR A 632 -7.99 42.33 -2.84
CA THR A 632 -8.13 43.33 -1.78
C THR A 632 -7.73 42.73 -0.45
N TYR A 633 -6.61 43.22 0.11
CA TYR A 633 -6.14 42.91 1.45
C TYR A 633 -6.78 43.87 2.44
N MET A 634 -7.35 43.34 3.51
CA MET A 634 -8.14 44.08 4.50
C MET A 634 -7.52 43.95 5.88
N PHE A 635 -7.42 45.06 6.60
CA PHE A 635 -6.74 45.14 7.90
C PHE A 635 -7.73 45.45 9.04
N THR A 636 -7.27 45.25 10.27
CA THR A 636 -8.08 45.46 11.49
C THR A 636 -8.47 46.92 11.72
N ASP A 637 -7.71 47.88 11.20
CA ASP A 637 -8.00 49.31 11.27
C ASP A 637 -8.99 49.81 10.20
N GLY A 638 -9.50 48.91 9.36
CA GLY A 638 -10.43 49.21 8.26
C GLY A 638 -9.75 49.77 7.01
N THR A 639 -8.42 49.88 6.98
CA THR A 639 -7.68 50.22 5.76
C THR A 639 -7.54 49.00 4.83
N VAL A 640 -7.31 49.26 3.55
CA VAL A 640 -7.14 48.21 2.54
C VAL A 640 -5.95 48.47 1.63
N GLN A 641 -5.40 47.40 1.07
CA GLN A 641 -4.43 47.43 -0.02
C GLN A 641 -4.94 46.59 -1.20
N ARG A 642 -4.66 47.01 -2.43
CA ARG A 642 -5.12 46.31 -3.64
C ARG A 642 -3.96 45.88 -4.52
N GLN A 643 -4.13 44.75 -5.20
CA GLN A 643 -3.19 44.21 -6.18
C GLN A 643 -3.94 43.52 -7.31
N ASP A 644 -3.52 43.76 -8.55
CA ASP A 644 -3.97 42.99 -9.71
C ASP A 644 -2.91 41.94 -10.06
N VAL A 645 -3.35 40.72 -10.36
CA VAL A 645 -2.49 39.60 -10.75
C VAL A 645 -3.05 38.95 -12.01
N THR A 646 -2.30 39.01 -13.11
CA THR A 646 -2.63 38.26 -14.32
C THR A 646 -2.19 36.81 -14.18
N ILE A 647 -3.10 35.88 -14.47
CA ILE A 647 -2.90 34.43 -14.45
C ILE A 647 -3.07 33.95 -15.89
N GLY A 648 -2.07 33.26 -16.45
CA GLY A 648 -2.13 32.73 -17.82
C GLY A 648 -3.22 31.67 -18.01
N ALA A 649 -3.53 31.34 -19.26
CA ALA A 649 -4.44 30.24 -19.61
C ALA A 649 -3.89 28.90 -19.11
N THR A 650 -4.72 28.07 -18.47
CA THR A 650 -4.34 26.74 -17.94
C THR A 650 -3.02 26.79 -17.16
N THR A 651 -2.92 27.77 -16.25
CA THR A 651 -1.71 28.00 -15.44
C THR A 651 -2.07 28.29 -13.98
N ARG A 652 -1.04 28.42 -13.14
CA ARG A 652 -1.17 28.90 -11.77
C ARG A 652 -0.25 30.08 -11.49
N SER A 653 -0.56 30.84 -10.44
CA SER A 653 0.24 31.95 -9.92
C SER A 653 0.23 31.92 -8.39
N THR A 654 1.39 32.13 -7.78
CA THR A 654 1.56 32.08 -6.32
C THR A 654 2.11 33.41 -5.81
N ILE A 655 1.47 33.99 -4.81
CA ILE A 655 1.81 35.31 -4.25
C ILE A 655 2.22 35.17 -2.80
N LYS A 656 3.41 35.66 -2.42
CA LYS A 656 3.80 35.79 -1.01
C LYS A 656 3.17 37.05 -0.42
N VAL A 657 2.14 36.90 0.42
CA VAL A 657 1.38 38.03 0.97
C VAL A 657 2.25 38.95 1.81
N ASN A 658 3.19 38.40 2.59
CA ASN A 658 4.14 39.19 3.39
C ASN A 658 4.94 40.21 2.57
N ASN A 659 5.25 39.90 1.30
CA ASN A 659 6.00 40.81 0.42
C ASN A 659 5.12 41.95 -0.11
N VAL A 660 3.81 41.74 -0.16
CA VAL A 660 2.84 42.70 -0.71
C VAL A 660 2.42 43.70 0.35
N VAL A 661 1.96 43.22 1.51
CA VAL A 661 1.34 44.08 2.54
C VAL A 661 2.29 44.50 3.65
N GLY A 662 3.51 43.96 3.66
CA GLY A 662 4.51 44.19 4.70
C GLY A 662 4.37 43.23 5.90
N ARG A 663 5.13 43.50 6.95
CA ARG A 663 5.17 42.70 8.18
C ARG A 663 4.22 43.26 9.25
N ASP A 664 3.99 42.45 10.28
CA ASP A 664 3.30 42.83 11.53
C ASP A 664 1.81 43.17 11.36
N ARG A 665 1.11 42.46 10.47
CA ARG A 665 -0.31 42.68 10.21
C ARG A 665 -1.12 41.40 10.27
N ASP A 666 -2.36 41.58 10.73
CA ASP A 666 -3.46 40.65 10.57
C ASP A 666 -4.18 41.02 9.26
N VAL A 667 -4.35 40.05 8.35
CA VAL A 667 -4.75 40.32 6.97
C VAL A 667 -5.89 39.39 6.56
N SER A 668 -7.05 39.92 6.20
CA SER A 668 -8.08 39.17 5.46
C SER A 668 -7.96 39.46 3.97
N VAL A 669 -8.40 38.55 3.12
CA VAL A 669 -8.26 38.66 1.66
C VAL A 669 -9.62 38.48 0.98
N LYS A 670 -9.97 39.44 0.12
CA LYS A 670 -11.03 39.30 -0.87
C LYS A 670 -10.42 39.24 -2.26
N ILE A 671 -10.82 38.27 -3.06
CA ILE A 671 -10.42 38.13 -4.46
C ILE A 671 -11.66 38.23 -5.34
N THR A 672 -11.57 38.98 -6.44
CA THR A 672 -12.50 38.92 -7.56
C THR A 672 -11.73 38.73 -8.86
N SER A 673 -12.28 38.10 -9.89
CA SER A 673 -11.56 37.88 -11.15
C SER A 673 -12.42 38.10 -12.40
N ASP A 674 -11.76 38.43 -13.51
CA ASP A 674 -12.41 38.66 -14.82
C ASP A 674 -13.00 37.38 -15.43
N ALA A 675 -12.49 36.21 -15.02
CA ALA A 675 -12.95 34.88 -15.40
C ALA A 675 -12.81 33.91 -14.21
N PRO A 676 -13.55 32.78 -14.19
CA PRO A 676 -13.51 31.82 -13.09
C PRO A 676 -12.11 31.23 -12.82
N ILE A 677 -11.71 31.22 -11.55
CA ILE A 677 -10.45 30.66 -11.03
C ILE A 677 -10.71 29.77 -9.81
N ILE A 678 -9.64 29.18 -9.26
CA ILE A 678 -9.63 28.55 -7.93
C ILE A 678 -8.58 29.28 -7.09
N ALA A 679 -8.87 29.50 -5.80
CA ALA A 679 -7.94 30.15 -4.88
C ALA A 679 -7.81 29.38 -3.56
N GLU A 680 -6.57 29.12 -3.17
CA GLU A 680 -6.17 28.54 -1.88
C GLU A 680 -5.23 29.49 -1.12
N ARG A 681 -5.17 29.36 0.21
CA ARG A 681 -4.37 30.21 1.09
C ARG A 681 -3.57 29.37 2.10
N PRO A 682 -2.37 28.95 1.70
CA PRO A 682 -1.47 28.29 2.63
C PRO A 682 -0.75 29.29 3.52
N ILE A 683 -0.63 28.93 4.79
CA ILE A 683 0.16 29.64 5.81
C ILE A 683 1.11 28.65 6.45
N TYR A 684 2.39 28.98 6.46
CA TYR A 684 3.44 28.24 7.16
C TYR A 684 3.90 29.08 8.35
N PHE A 685 4.10 28.46 9.51
CA PHE A 685 4.38 29.22 10.73
C PHE A 685 5.33 28.55 11.72
N ASN A 686 5.94 29.41 12.55
CA ASN A 686 6.45 29.10 13.88
C ASN A 686 5.71 30.01 14.87
N TYR A 687 4.56 29.52 15.32
CA TYR A 687 3.62 30.24 16.15
C TYR A 687 4.25 30.56 17.51
N MET A 688 4.43 31.86 17.77
CA MET A 688 5.07 32.43 18.97
C MET A 688 6.46 31.84 19.30
N GLY A 689 7.16 31.27 18.32
CA GLY A 689 8.44 30.59 18.56
C GLY A 689 8.30 29.24 19.28
N ARG A 690 7.09 28.69 19.38
CA ARG A 690 6.77 27.48 20.16
C ARG A 690 6.35 26.31 19.28
N TYR A 691 5.44 26.55 18.32
CA TYR A 691 4.82 25.49 17.53
C TYR A 691 5.10 25.73 16.05
N THR A 692 5.76 24.78 15.38
CA THR A 692 5.88 24.83 13.92
C THR A 692 4.71 24.11 13.29
N GLY A 693 4.27 24.59 12.13
CA GLY A 693 3.19 23.97 11.38
C GLY A 693 2.89 24.72 10.09
N GLY A 694 1.78 24.35 9.47
CA GLY A 694 1.16 25.11 8.41
C GLY A 694 -0.22 24.55 8.10
N HIS A 695 -1.09 25.39 7.53
CA HIS A 695 -2.45 25.04 7.17
C HIS A 695 -2.81 25.68 5.83
N ASP A 696 -3.81 25.13 5.15
CA ASP A 696 -4.35 25.65 3.88
C ASP A 696 -5.87 25.55 3.90
N VAL A 697 -6.52 26.37 3.09
CA VAL A 697 -7.97 26.39 2.89
C VAL A 697 -8.29 26.83 1.47
N ILE A 698 -9.32 26.24 0.88
CA ILE A 698 -9.98 26.78 -0.31
C ILE A 698 -10.84 27.97 0.11
N GLY A 699 -10.73 29.10 -0.59
CA GLY A 699 -11.47 30.31 -0.22
C GLY A 699 -13.00 30.15 -0.25
N ALA A 700 -13.69 30.90 0.62
CA ALA A 700 -15.15 30.89 0.67
C ALA A 700 -15.73 31.46 -0.63
N ALA A 701 -16.80 30.87 -1.15
CA ALA A 701 -17.48 31.32 -2.36
C ALA A 701 -18.21 32.67 -2.17
N SER A 702 -18.74 32.89 -0.97
CA SER A 702 -19.54 34.07 -0.61
C SER A 702 -19.45 34.36 0.88
N PRO A 703 -19.68 35.63 1.29
CA PRO A 703 -19.97 35.96 2.68
C PRO A 703 -21.39 35.51 3.05
N GLU A 704 -21.57 35.01 4.27
CA GLU A 704 -22.80 34.38 4.76
C GLU A 704 -23.25 34.97 6.10
N TYR A 705 -24.47 34.64 6.51
CA TYR A 705 -25.05 35.07 7.79
C TYR A 705 -24.81 34.09 8.94
N SER A 706 -24.53 32.83 8.63
CA SER A 706 -24.39 31.76 9.62
C SER A 706 -23.17 30.91 9.32
N PHE A 707 -22.46 30.50 10.36
CA PHE A 707 -21.31 29.60 10.28
C PHE A 707 -21.34 28.55 11.37
N TYR A 708 -20.83 27.37 11.07
CA TYR A 708 -20.77 26.22 11.98
C TYR A 708 -19.36 25.62 11.95
N PHE A 709 -18.87 25.23 13.13
CA PHE A 709 -17.59 24.52 13.33
C PHE A 709 -17.80 23.38 14.34
N ALA A 710 -17.41 22.15 13.99
CA ALA A 710 -17.67 20.98 14.82
C ALA A 710 -16.51 20.61 15.76
N GLU A 711 -15.27 20.81 15.34
CA GLU A 711 -14.08 20.73 16.16
C GLU A 711 -13.86 22.01 16.99
N GLY A 712 -13.20 21.81 18.13
CA GLY A 712 -12.63 22.84 18.99
C GLY A 712 -12.20 22.22 20.31
N TYR A 713 -11.06 22.66 20.84
CA TYR A 713 -10.52 22.20 22.12
C TYR A 713 -9.68 23.29 22.78
N THR A 714 -10.02 23.65 24.03
CA THR A 714 -9.31 24.71 24.78
C THR A 714 -8.42 24.17 25.90
N GLY A 715 -8.11 22.87 25.90
CA GLY A 715 -7.22 22.26 26.89
C GLY A 715 -5.75 22.65 26.72
N GLU A 716 -4.92 22.15 27.64
CA GLU A 716 -3.48 22.41 27.61
C GLU A 716 -2.86 22.06 26.25
N GLY A 717 -2.07 22.99 25.72
CA GLY A 717 -1.36 22.81 24.44
C GLY A 717 -2.13 23.28 23.21
N PHE A 718 -3.36 23.80 23.34
CA PHE A 718 -4.17 24.29 22.22
C PHE A 718 -4.53 25.76 22.34
N ASP A 719 -4.30 26.53 21.26
CA ASP A 719 -4.73 27.91 21.10
C ASP A 719 -5.72 28.01 19.93
N GLU A 720 -7.00 28.10 20.25
CA GLU A 720 -8.10 28.21 19.28
C GLU A 720 -8.54 29.67 19.10
N TRP A 721 -8.72 30.06 17.83
CA TRP A 721 -9.14 31.39 17.45
C TRP A 721 -10.29 31.36 16.44
N LEU A 722 -11.07 32.43 16.41
CA LEU A 722 -12.04 32.71 15.34
C LEU A 722 -11.64 33.99 14.62
N CYS A 723 -11.52 33.92 13.30
CA CYS A 723 -11.26 35.06 12.43
C CYS A 723 -12.52 35.42 11.67
N LEU A 724 -13.04 36.64 11.89
CA LEU A 724 -14.26 37.14 11.25
C LEU A 724 -13.95 38.30 10.32
N MET A 725 -14.30 38.18 9.05
CA MET A 725 -14.13 39.22 8.03
C MET A 725 -15.47 39.80 7.63
N ASN A 726 -15.56 41.14 7.61
CA ASN A 726 -16.70 41.85 7.03
C ASN A 726 -16.26 42.53 5.72
N PRO A 727 -16.52 41.91 4.55
CA PRO A 727 -16.20 42.50 3.25
C PRO A 727 -17.15 43.63 2.83
N GLY A 728 -18.24 43.83 3.58
CA GLY A 728 -19.25 44.85 3.33
C GLY A 728 -18.81 46.24 3.76
N ASN A 729 -19.61 47.24 3.39
CA ASN A 729 -19.41 48.64 3.77
C ASN A 729 -20.24 49.05 4.99
N THR A 730 -21.00 48.12 5.58
CA THR A 730 -21.83 48.34 6.77
C THR A 730 -21.24 47.52 7.92
N PRO A 731 -21.04 48.09 9.12
CA PRO A 731 -20.59 47.32 10.28
C PRO A 731 -21.54 46.15 10.59
N ALA A 732 -20.97 45.05 11.08
CA ALA A 732 -21.68 43.82 11.43
C ALA A 732 -21.58 43.55 12.94
N THR A 733 -22.57 42.88 13.49
CA THR A 733 -22.53 42.24 14.80
C THR A 733 -22.72 40.74 14.60
N ALA A 734 -21.82 39.93 15.14
CA ALA A 734 -21.88 38.47 15.10
C ALA A 734 -22.07 37.91 16.51
N ARG A 735 -23.10 37.11 16.72
CA ARG A 735 -23.30 36.30 17.91
C ARG A 735 -22.58 34.96 17.73
N ILE A 736 -21.59 34.70 18.58
CA ILE A 736 -20.87 33.44 18.64
C ILE A 736 -21.47 32.63 19.80
N THR A 737 -21.92 31.41 19.51
CA THR A 737 -22.45 30.44 20.47
C THR A 737 -21.50 29.25 20.54
N TYR A 738 -21.05 28.92 21.74
CA TYR A 738 -20.19 27.79 22.05
C TYR A 738 -21.04 26.65 22.61
N LEU A 739 -20.97 25.46 22.02
CA LEU A 739 -21.67 24.26 22.45
C LEU A 739 -20.68 23.28 23.09
N PHE A 740 -21.02 22.75 24.27
CA PHE A 740 -20.19 21.81 25.02
C PHE A 740 -20.79 20.40 25.02
N THR A 741 -19.97 19.40 25.31
CA THR A 741 -20.36 17.98 25.35
C THR A 741 -21.43 17.66 26.40
N ASP A 742 -21.53 18.45 27.46
CA ASP A 742 -22.53 18.29 28.51
C ASP A 742 -23.89 18.99 28.21
N GLY A 743 -24.05 19.50 26.99
CA GLY A 743 -25.26 20.19 26.53
C GLY A 743 -25.41 21.62 27.05
N ARG A 744 -24.44 22.16 27.80
CA ARG A 744 -24.40 23.59 28.14
C ARG A 744 -23.87 24.40 26.97
N SER A 745 -24.16 25.69 26.99
CA SER A 745 -23.63 26.64 26.01
C SER A 745 -23.20 27.96 26.65
N ALA A 746 -22.33 28.68 25.96
CA ALA A 746 -21.96 30.06 26.25
C ALA A 746 -22.10 30.90 24.97
N PHE A 747 -22.20 32.23 25.09
CA PHE A 747 -22.24 33.10 23.92
C PHE A 747 -21.59 34.44 24.17
N GLN A 748 -21.16 35.10 23.09
CA GLN A 748 -20.72 36.49 23.08
C GLN A 748 -21.08 37.18 21.77
N ASP A 749 -21.30 38.49 21.82
CA ASP A 749 -21.56 39.31 20.65
C ASP A 749 -20.30 40.11 20.28
N ILE A 750 -19.89 40.03 19.01
CA ILE A 750 -18.69 40.66 18.48
C ILE A 750 -19.07 41.69 17.42
N ALA A 751 -18.62 42.92 17.60
CA ALA A 751 -18.73 43.96 16.59
C ALA A 751 -17.57 43.85 15.58
N ILE A 752 -17.89 43.95 14.29
CA ILE A 752 -16.93 43.90 13.19
C ILE A 752 -17.16 45.15 12.32
N GLY A 753 -16.15 46.00 12.21
CA GLY A 753 -16.25 47.22 11.40
C GLY A 753 -16.51 46.93 9.92
N SER A 754 -17.00 47.92 9.18
CA SER A 754 -17.12 47.84 7.72
C SER A 754 -15.75 47.65 7.08
N THR A 755 -15.63 46.76 6.10
CA THR A 755 -14.39 46.53 5.34
C THR A 755 -13.21 46.27 6.29
N SER A 756 -13.44 45.42 7.29
CA SER A 756 -12.46 45.13 8.33
C SER A 756 -12.56 43.67 8.78
N ARG A 757 -11.78 43.32 9.80
CA ARG A 757 -11.80 41.99 10.42
C ARG A 757 -11.73 42.09 11.95
N ALA A 758 -12.17 41.03 12.62
CA ALA A 758 -12.01 40.80 14.05
C ALA A 758 -11.40 39.41 14.28
N THR A 759 -10.61 39.27 15.36
CA THR A 759 -10.00 38.00 15.77
C THR A 759 -10.30 37.77 17.25
N ILE A 760 -10.79 36.59 17.59
CA ILE A 760 -11.31 36.26 18.91
C ILE A 760 -10.58 35.04 19.44
N SER A 761 -10.06 35.09 20.67
CA SER A 761 -9.52 33.91 21.36
C SER A 761 -10.68 33.10 21.94
N VAL A 762 -10.82 31.84 21.53
CA VAL A 762 -11.84 30.94 22.10
C VAL A 762 -11.46 30.55 23.52
N ASN A 763 -10.19 30.19 23.77
CA ASN A 763 -9.68 29.92 25.13
C ASN A 763 -9.98 31.07 26.10
N GLY A 764 -9.79 32.32 25.67
CA GLY A 764 -10.07 33.50 26.49
C GLY A 764 -11.56 33.73 26.77
N ALA A 765 -12.44 33.28 25.87
CA ALA A 765 -13.88 33.47 25.97
C ALA A 765 -14.57 32.45 26.89
N ILE A 766 -14.15 31.18 26.83
CA ILE A 766 -14.82 30.07 27.53
C ILE A 766 -13.98 29.38 28.61
N GLY A 767 -12.70 29.74 28.72
CA GLY A 767 -11.76 29.13 29.66
C GLY A 767 -11.14 27.82 29.14
N PRO A 768 -10.26 27.21 29.94
CA PRO A 768 -9.51 26.01 29.54
C PRO A 768 -10.33 24.72 29.63
N ASP A 769 -9.79 23.66 29.04
CA ASP A 769 -10.24 22.27 29.15
C ASP A 769 -11.70 22.07 28.71
N LYS A 770 -12.03 22.59 27.53
CA LYS A 770 -13.35 22.43 26.89
C LYS A 770 -13.23 21.83 25.50
N ASP A 771 -13.95 20.73 25.31
CA ASP A 771 -14.45 20.30 24.01
C ASP A 771 -15.54 21.28 23.56
N VAL A 772 -15.34 21.95 22.43
CA VAL A 772 -16.23 23.02 21.98
C VAL A 772 -16.55 22.93 20.48
N SER A 773 -17.82 23.16 20.14
CA SER A 773 -18.27 23.45 18.77
C SER A 773 -18.79 24.88 18.73
N VAL A 774 -18.72 25.52 17.57
CA VAL A 774 -19.09 26.94 17.41
C VAL A 774 -20.21 27.11 16.39
N LYS A 775 -21.23 27.87 16.77
CA LYS A 775 -22.24 28.43 15.85
C LYS A 775 -22.10 29.96 15.83
N ILE A 776 -22.06 30.57 14.66
CA ILE A 776 -22.03 32.02 14.49
C ILE A 776 -23.27 32.48 13.74
N GLU A 777 -23.90 33.55 14.19
CA GLU A 777 -25.02 34.22 13.52
C GLU A 777 -24.73 35.72 13.43
N SER A 778 -24.79 36.31 12.24
CA SER A 778 -24.50 37.74 12.02
C SER A 778 -25.69 38.51 11.44
N ASP A 779 -25.74 39.81 11.74
CA ASP A 779 -26.72 40.73 11.16
C ASP A 779 -26.34 41.26 9.76
N GLN A 780 -25.11 40.99 9.29
CA GLN A 780 -24.62 41.27 7.95
C GLN A 780 -23.86 40.05 7.38
N PRO A 781 -23.71 39.92 6.06
CA PRO A 781 -22.87 38.88 5.48
C PRO A 781 -21.39 39.06 5.88
N ILE A 782 -20.81 38.05 6.51
CA ILE A 782 -19.39 37.99 6.93
C ILE A 782 -18.74 36.71 6.41
N VAL A 783 -17.46 36.50 6.69
CA VAL A 783 -16.76 35.22 6.47
C VAL A 783 -16.09 34.83 7.78
N ALA A 784 -16.13 33.55 8.14
CA ALA A 784 -15.54 33.04 9.37
C ALA A 784 -14.57 31.87 9.08
N GLU A 785 -13.39 31.92 9.71
CA GLU A 785 -12.38 30.87 9.71
C GLU A 785 -11.97 30.54 11.15
N ARG A 786 -11.57 29.29 11.40
CA ARG A 786 -11.16 28.78 12.72
C ARG A 786 -9.75 28.18 12.67
N PRO A 787 -8.70 28.98 12.91
CA PRO A 787 -7.38 28.44 13.13
C PRO A 787 -7.18 27.92 14.56
N ILE A 788 -6.52 26.78 14.66
CA ILE A 788 -6.04 26.18 15.91
C ILE A 788 -4.54 25.94 15.79
N TYR A 789 -3.78 26.37 16.79
CA TYR A 789 -2.35 26.12 16.91
C TYR A 789 -2.11 25.23 18.12
N PHE A 790 -1.33 24.17 17.97
CA PHE A 790 -1.24 23.16 19.03
C PHE A 790 0.16 22.54 19.23
N ASN A 791 0.32 21.97 20.43
CA ASN A 791 1.29 20.93 20.76
C ASN A 791 0.53 19.72 21.33
N TYR A 792 0.12 18.84 20.42
CA TYR A 792 -0.70 17.68 20.71
C TYR A 792 0.05 16.72 21.65
N MET A 793 -0.54 16.48 22.83
CA MET A 793 0.01 15.66 23.92
C MET A 793 1.45 16.04 24.34
N GLY A 794 1.87 17.27 24.07
CA GLY A 794 3.25 17.71 24.32
C GLY A 794 4.30 17.15 23.36
N MET A 795 3.89 16.41 22.33
CA MET A 795 4.76 15.65 21.43
C MET A 795 4.77 16.20 20.00
N TRP A 796 3.60 16.54 19.44
CA TRP A 796 3.48 16.92 18.02
C TRP A 796 2.98 18.35 17.90
N THR A 797 3.84 19.23 17.38
CA THR A 797 3.43 20.60 17.09
C THR A 797 2.79 20.70 15.72
N GLY A 798 1.80 21.58 15.59
CA GLY A 798 1.14 21.86 14.32
C GLY A 798 0.10 22.96 14.46
N GLY A 799 -0.78 23.03 13.46
CA GLY A 799 -1.96 23.87 13.48
C GLY A 799 -2.73 23.71 12.17
N HIS A 800 -4.03 23.90 12.23
CA HIS A 800 -4.96 23.75 11.11
C HIS A 800 -5.96 24.91 11.10
N ASP A 801 -6.64 25.09 9.97
CA ASP A 801 -7.67 26.11 9.76
C ASP A 801 -8.75 25.53 8.87
N VAL A 802 -9.99 25.99 9.05
CA VAL A 802 -11.13 25.66 8.19
C VAL A 802 -12.00 26.88 8.00
N ILE A 803 -12.62 26.99 6.82
CA ILE A 803 -13.71 27.94 6.57
C ILE A 803 -14.98 27.34 7.15
N GLY A 804 -15.72 28.11 7.95
CA GLY A 804 -16.94 27.62 8.59
C GLY A 804 -18.00 27.20 7.57
N ALA A 805 -18.68 26.07 7.84
CA ALA A 805 -19.80 25.63 7.03
C ALA A 805 -20.97 26.60 7.16
N ASN A 806 -21.68 26.90 6.07
CA ASN A 806 -22.83 27.81 6.08
C ASN A 806 -24.15 27.14 6.50
N SER A 807 -24.20 25.81 6.52
CA SER A 807 -25.32 25.03 7.01
C SER A 807 -24.89 23.63 7.47
N PRO A 808 -25.55 23.04 8.49
CA PRO A 808 -25.45 21.62 8.78
C PRO A 808 -26.11 20.78 7.67
N ALA A 809 -25.70 19.52 7.53
CA ALA A 809 -26.19 18.57 6.54
C ALA A 809 -26.41 17.18 7.15
N SER A 810 -27.05 16.29 6.39
CA SER A 810 -27.33 14.90 6.82
C SER A 810 -26.41 13.87 6.15
N SER A 811 -25.44 14.32 5.35
CA SER A 811 -24.46 13.43 4.70
C SER A 811 -23.14 14.15 4.53
N PHE A 812 -22.06 13.51 4.96
CA PHE A 812 -20.68 14.00 4.83
C PHE A 812 -19.77 12.89 4.30
N TYR A 813 -18.74 13.28 3.57
CA TYR A 813 -17.70 12.40 3.08
C TYR A 813 -16.32 12.99 3.38
N PHE A 814 -15.39 12.12 3.78
CA PHE A 814 -13.99 12.42 4.00
C PHE A 814 -13.19 11.41 3.18
N ALA A 815 -12.40 11.90 2.23
CA ALA A 815 -11.65 11.03 1.33
C ALA A 815 -10.34 10.55 1.97
N GLU A 816 -9.60 11.38 2.69
CA GLU A 816 -8.43 10.96 3.45
C GLU A 816 -8.81 10.38 4.82
N GLY A 817 -7.92 9.54 5.34
CA GLY A 817 -7.85 9.08 6.72
C GLY A 817 -6.81 7.98 6.87
N TYR A 818 -6.14 7.95 8.02
CA TYR A 818 -5.06 6.99 8.30
C TYR A 818 -4.89 6.77 9.81
N THR A 819 -4.98 5.52 10.25
CA THR A 819 -4.93 5.13 11.67
C THR A 819 -3.63 4.37 12.04
N GLY A 820 -2.58 4.51 11.22
CA GLY A 820 -1.30 3.89 11.48
C GLY A 820 -0.49 4.55 12.59
N SER A 821 0.67 3.94 12.90
CA SER A 821 1.54 4.47 13.94
C SER A 821 1.92 5.92 13.66
N ASN A 822 1.86 6.74 14.71
CA ASN A 822 2.09 8.18 14.69
C ASN A 822 1.04 9.02 13.96
N PHE A 823 -0.20 8.53 13.86
CA PHE A 823 -1.35 9.32 13.44
C PHE A 823 -2.46 9.09 14.44
N ASP A 824 -3.08 10.17 14.88
CA ASP A 824 -4.29 10.16 15.70
C ASP A 824 -5.37 10.92 14.93
N GLU A 825 -6.35 10.17 14.43
CA GLU A 825 -7.50 10.69 13.68
C GLU A 825 -8.75 10.72 14.57
N TRP A 826 -9.51 11.81 14.44
CA TRP A 826 -10.73 12.03 15.20
C TRP A 826 -11.86 12.49 14.27
N LEU A 827 -13.10 12.23 14.68
CA LEU A 827 -14.28 12.84 14.08
C LEU A 827 -14.98 13.70 15.13
N CYS A 828 -15.19 14.97 14.81
CA CYS A 828 -15.91 15.93 15.62
C CYS A 828 -17.30 16.15 15.02
N LEU A 829 -18.36 15.86 15.79
CA LEU A 829 -19.75 15.92 15.34
C LEU A 829 -20.53 16.94 16.17
N MET A 830 -21.16 17.91 15.52
CA MET A 830 -21.98 18.95 16.16
C MET A 830 -23.45 18.75 15.82
N ASN A 831 -24.31 18.68 16.83
CA ASN A 831 -25.76 18.77 16.66
C ASN A 831 -26.25 20.17 17.06
N PRO A 832 -26.47 21.08 16.10
CA PRO A 832 -27.00 22.42 16.38
C PRO A 832 -28.51 22.42 16.67
N GLY A 833 -29.20 21.28 16.50
CA GLY A 833 -30.64 21.14 16.71
C GLY A 833 -31.05 21.15 18.18
N ASP A 834 -32.35 21.25 18.42
CA ASP A 834 -32.96 21.25 19.76
C ASP A 834 -33.41 19.85 20.22
N SER A 835 -33.16 18.82 19.39
CA SER A 835 -33.49 17.41 19.66
C SER A 835 -32.27 16.52 19.44
N PRO A 836 -32.10 15.42 20.20
CA PRO A 836 -31.05 14.45 19.94
C PRO A 836 -31.18 13.83 18.54
N THR A 837 -30.05 13.46 17.93
CA THR A 837 -29.99 12.79 16.63
C THR A 837 -29.03 11.61 16.68
N GLU A 838 -29.25 10.63 15.80
CA GLU A 838 -28.29 9.56 15.54
C GLU A 838 -27.45 9.90 14.31
N ALA A 839 -26.16 9.59 14.37
CA ALA A 839 -25.23 9.67 13.26
C ALA A 839 -24.66 8.27 12.97
N HIS A 840 -24.67 7.88 11.71
CA HIS A 840 -24.18 6.61 11.19
C HIS A 840 -22.84 6.86 10.50
N ILE A 841 -21.75 6.46 11.14
CA ILE A 841 -20.37 6.63 10.67
C ILE A 841 -19.99 5.37 9.92
N THR A 842 -19.87 5.48 8.60
CA THR A 842 -19.46 4.42 7.69
C THR A 842 -17.99 4.59 7.33
N TYR A 843 -17.14 3.67 7.79
CA TYR A 843 -15.73 3.57 7.41
C TYR A 843 -15.57 2.78 6.12
N ILE A 844 -14.78 3.32 5.19
CA ILE A 844 -14.50 2.76 3.86
C ILE A 844 -12.99 2.57 3.73
N TYR A 845 -12.55 1.33 3.68
CA TYR A 845 -11.13 0.98 3.67
C TYR A 845 -10.58 0.90 2.24
N ALA A 846 -9.25 0.97 2.12
CA ALA A 846 -8.58 0.92 0.81
C ALA A 846 -8.84 -0.39 0.03
N ASP A 847 -9.13 -1.49 0.72
CA ASP A 847 -9.49 -2.78 0.11
C ASP A 847 -10.97 -2.88 -0.30
N GLY A 848 -11.75 -1.81 -0.10
CA GLY A 848 -13.19 -1.75 -0.39
C GLY A 848 -14.07 -2.35 0.70
N TYR A 849 -13.50 -2.77 1.84
CA TYR A 849 -14.31 -3.13 3.00
C TYR A 849 -15.07 -1.91 3.53
N ILE A 850 -16.29 -2.14 4.01
CA ILE A 850 -17.15 -1.08 4.55
C ILE A 850 -17.75 -1.57 5.87
N TRP A 851 -17.64 -0.74 6.90
CA TRP A 851 -18.26 -0.99 8.21
C TRP A 851 -18.95 0.27 8.72
N THR A 852 -19.97 0.13 9.56
CA THR A 852 -20.75 1.27 10.09
C THR A 852 -20.98 1.16 11.59
N HIS A 853 -20.81 2.29 12.28
CA HIS A 853 -21.08 2.48 13.69
C HIS A 853 -22.08 3.62 13.91
N ASP A 854 -22.96 3.46 14.88
CA ASP A 854 -24.01 4.45 15.19
C ASP A 854 -23.69 5.16 16.51
N ILE A 855 -23.74 6.48 16.50
CA ILE A 855 -23.55 7.32 17.70
C ILE A 855 -24.72 8.29 17.89
N SER A 856 -25.19 8.40 19.13
CA SER A 856 -26.22 9.38 19.50
C SER A 856 -25.57 10.70 19.94
N ILE A 857 -26.03 11.80 19.36
CA ILE A 857 -25.57 13.16 19.68
C ILE A 857 -26.73 13.92 20.31
N ALA A 858 -26.54 14.37 21.55
CA ALA A 858 -27.56 15.13 22.28
C ALA A 858 -27.90 16.46 21.58
N ALA A 859 -29.11 16.98 21.86
CA ALA A 859 -29.53 18.29 21.39
C ALA A 859 -28.54 19.39 21.80
N SER A 860 -28.27 20.33 20.89
CA SER A 860 -27.45 21.52 21.15
C SER A 860 -26.10 21.18 21.79
N SER A 861 -25.48 20.10 21.31
CA SER A 861 -24.28 19.50 21.88
C SER A 861 -23.33 19.03 20.77
N ARG A 862 -22.23 18.41 21.19
CA ARG A 862 -21.24 17.78 20.31
C ARG A 862 -20.83 16.40 20.82
N ALA A 863 -20.29 15.60 19.93
CA ALA A 863 -19.62 14.33 20.21
C ALA A 863 -18.28 14.28 19.48
N THR A 864 -17.32 13.55 20.04
CA THR A 864 -16.01 13.31 19.44
C THR A 864 -15.74 11.82 19.43
N VAL A 865 -15.26 11.30 18.31
CA VAL A 865 -14.95 9.88 18.09
C VAL A 865 -13.46 9.74 17.81
N TYR A 866 -12.81 8.77 18.45
CA TYR A 866 -11.41 8.43 18.18
C TYR A 866 -11.33 7.34 17.10
N VAL A 867 -10.97 7.72 15.88
CA VAL A 867 -11.07 6.85 14.70
C VAL A 867 -10.10 5.69 14.77
N ASN A 868 -8.90 5.86 15.34
CA ASN A 868 -7.92 4.77 15.46
C ASN A 868 -8.41 3.58 16.28
N GLU A 869 -9.20 3.84 17.33
CA GLU A 869 -9.78 2.78 18.15
C GLU A 869 -10.97 2.14 17.43
N GLU A 870 -11.79 2.94 16.75
CA GLU A 870 -13.04 2.49 16.16
C GLU A 870 -12.84 1.76 14.82
N ALA A 871 -12.04 2.34 13.91
CA ALA A 871 -11.75 1.78 12.59
C ALA A 871 -10.63 0.72 12.61
N GLY A 872 -9.89 0.58 13.70
CA GLY A 872 -8.73 -0.32 13.81
C GLY A 872 -7.40 0.35 13.46
N TRP A 873 -6.30 -0.27 13.89
CA TRP A 873 -4.93 0.28 13.77
C TRP A 873 -4.31 -0.02 12.40
N TYR A 874 -3.53 0.93 11.88
CA TYR A 874 -2.75 0.80 10.62
C TYR A 874 -3.56 0.77 9.33
N GLU A 875 -4.74 1.38 9.34
CA GLU A 875 -5.64 1.34 8.21
C GLU A 875 -5.66 2.68 7.46
N GLY A 876 -5.66 2.59 6.13
CA GLY A 876 -6.09 3.69 5.29
C GLY A 876 -7.62 3.71 5.24
N VAL A 877 -8.25 4.69 5.90
CA VAL A 877 -9.70 4.73 6.10
C VAL A 877 -10.31 6.02 5.57
N SER A 878 -11.39 5.94 4.79
CA SER A 878 -12.22 7.08 4.39
C SER A 878 -13.51 7.00 5.18
N VAL A 879 -14.21 8.12 5.35
CA VAL A 879 -15.40 8.16 6.20
C VAL A 879 -16.58 8.73 5.41
N LYS A 880 -17.72 8.06 5.47
CA LYS A 880 -19.03 8.60 5.12
C LYS A 880 -19.85 8.72 6.41
N ILE A 881 -20.46 9.86 6.67
CA ILE A 881 -21.37 10.04 7.80
C ILE A 881 -22.75 10.35 7.26
N THR A 882 -23.78 9.67 7.77
CA THR A 882 -25.18 10.06 7.55
C THR A 882 -25.87 10.30 8.89
N SER A 883 -26.92 11.11 8.93
CA SER A 883 -27.62 11.39 10.20
C SER A 883 -29.12 11.62 10.02
N ASP A 884 -29.88 11.27 11.07
CA ASP A 884 -31.35 11.41 11.11
C ASP A 884 -31.82 12.86 11.05
N SER A 885 -31.00 13.79 11.54
CA SER A 885 -31.21 15.24 11.47
C SER A 885 -29.90 15.94 11.08
N PRO A 886 -29.95 17.15 10.49
CA PRO A 886 -28.74 17.84 10.06
C PRO A 886 -27.74 18.10 11.20
N ILE A 887 -26.50 17.67 11.00
CA ILE A 887 -25.35 17.89 11.89
C ILE A 887 -24.23 18.63 11.14
N LEU A 888 -23.13 18.94 11.80
CA LEU A 888 -21.86 19.24 11.15
C LEU A 888 -20.82 18.18 11.55
N ALA A 889 -19.95 17.81 10.61
CA ALA A 889 -18.85 16.89 10.85
C ALA A 889 -17.50 17.48 10.38
N GLU A 890 -16.49 17.36 11.22
CA GLU A 890 -15.09 17.72 10.95
C GLU A 890 -14.16 16.55 11.28
N ARG A 891 -13.03 16.45 10.57
CA ARG A 891 -12.04 15.39 10.73
C ARG A 891 -10.66 15.99 11.03
N PRO A 892 -10.34 16.23 12.31
CA PRO A 892 -8.99 16.55 12.69
C PRO A 892 -8.10 15.33 12.80
N MET A 893 -6.84 15.53 12.41
CA MET A 893 -5.79 14.53 12.47
C MET A 893 -4.51 15.15 12.99
N TYR A 894 -3.82 14.44 13.88
CA TYR A 894 -2.55 14.83 14.47
C TYR A 894 -1.51 13.76 14.17
N PHE A 895 -0.28 14.13 13.78
CA PHE A 895 0.68 13.13 13.33
C PHE A 895 2.15 13.50 13.53
N ASN A 896 2.98 12.46 13.44
CA ASN A 896 4.41 12.54 13.14
C ASN A 896 4.73 11.72 11.88
N TYR A 897 4.57 12.37 10.73
CA TYR A 897 4.75 11.80 9.41
C TYR A 897 6.20 11.35 9.18
N GLY A 898 6.38 10.09 8.77
CA GLY A 898 7.69 9.50 8.47
C GLY A 898 8.67 9.55 9.65
N TRP A 899 8.17 9.60 10.89
CA TRP A 899 8.96 9.78 12.12
C TRP A 899 9.83 11.05 12.13
N LYS A 900 9.47 12.04 11.31
CA LYS A 900 10.30 13.20 11.01
C LYS A 900 9.55 14.52 11.08
N TRP A 901 8.30 14.56 10.61
CA TRP A 901 7.54 15.80 10.49
C TRP A 901 6.29 15.73 11.35
N THR A 902 6.29 16.48 12.45
CA THR A 902 5.08 16.67 13.24
C THR A 902 4.14 17.64 12.54
N GLY A 903 2.85 17.44 12.71
CA GLY A 903 1.82 18.33 12.20
C GLY A 903 0.43 17.87 12.58
N GLY A 904 -0.56 18.46 11.92
CA GLY A 904 -1.95 18.04 11.97
C GLY A 904 -2.79 18.95 11.10
N HIS A 905 -3.92 18.44 10.66
CA HIS A 905 -4.85 19.12 9.76
C HIS A 905 -6.29 18.85 10.17
N ASP A 906 -7.22 19.62 9.64
CA ASP A 906 -8.66 19.46 9.83
C ASP A 906 -9.37 19.82 8.53
N VAL A 907 -10.51 19.19 8.28
CA VAL A 907 -11.40 19.48 7.15
C VAL A 907 -12.85 19.35 7.61
N ILE A 908 -13.71 20.25 7.10
CA ILE A 908 -15.17 20.05 7.15
C ILE A 908 -15.55 19.05 6.06
N GLY A 909 -16.34 18.03 6.39
CA GLY A 909 -16.70 16.98 5.44
C GLY A 909 -17.41 17.48 4.18
N TYR A 910 -17.17 16.79 3.06
CA TYR A 910 -17.81 17.09 1.78
C TYR A 910 -19.29 16.70 1.79
N THR A 911 -20.16 17.62 1.38
CA THR A 911 -21.60 17.38 1.21
C THR A 911 -21.93 17.34 -0.30
N PRO A 912 -22.40 16.20 -0.86
CA PRO A 912 -22.70 16.05 -2.29
C PRO A 912 -23.83 16.95 -2.83
#